data_AF-A0A3M1MNH5-F1
#
_entry.id   AF-A0A3M1MNH5-F1
#
_cell.length_a   1.000
_cell.length_b   1.000
_cell.length_c   1.000
_cell.angle_alpha   90.00
_cell.angle_beta   90.00
_cell.angle_gamma   90.00
#
_symmetry.space_group_name_H-M   'P 1'
#
loop_
_entity.id
_entity.type
_entity.pdbx_description
1 polymer ?
#
loop_
_entity_poly.entity_id
_entity_poly.type
_entity_poly.pdbx_seq_one_letter_code
_entity_poly.pdbx_strand_id
1 'polypeptide(L)'
;WLRAHEQVGSDAPSTEPHGSGDNHLAAEHQRLREHRSKLTQRIEVCRREIQDLQHQRAAMLHTRPTGPERTEADVQRELDTVMAQLGQLLRREDLERELHAIDRQLNQQRDVASAFSEAVDRHLLGLLGASDRDPLRSRQIVVAPALSALAGKLAIVEAMQRRGEPIPLILDATLDHLADAITHRAAQHLVQVSRTGQQIIAFTSDQSLAEAFRMRGAWCETLPCLWQSPDKQYPALAESEEAVNRKLAEAACEQDDATWYDSASARTRPTEGDFFLSEADPVDAIPDLDPAVVARCRAFGVDTVADFLDVSADWLADAIDIDGVSAAVLRRWQAEASLLTHVRFVRPFDARVLVGAGIRRPGDIARLSPSELLERVEEFLNKPRGQRLMRSASRRELARLTNWLAAARHRHGSASSRRVSAWRKHQRSSQPRGGHQDWQQRRARRSPRTGSRSDRARTSSPADLRTARTAEDRAATQSHRRSTSGTAADRAESRDETPARFYLELSSPIVDAPSIGARTAERLEAVGIATVGDLLDADPQQLAELLDAPRITAKKIAAWQHQARLVCQIPNLRGHDAQFLVACQIYDPDALAQADPEELYASIRRLLGTKTGQRILRGGKEPDRDEIEYWIASAGQHRTLRAA
;
A
#
# COMPACT_ATOMS: atom_id res chain seq x y z
N TRP A 1 34.40 -9.19 3.25
CA TRP A 1 33.85 -9.73 1.98
C TRP A 1 33.09 -8.66 1.18
N LEU A 2 32.00 -8.07 1.70
CA LEU A 2 31.12 -7.13 0.97
C LEU A 2 31.82 -6.00 0.17
N ARG A 3 32.81 -5.29 0.74
CA ARG A 3 33.54 -4.21 0.04
C ARG A 3 34.34 -4.65 -1.20
N ALA A 4 34.54 -5.95 -1.42
CA ALA A 4 35.23 -6.46 -2.62
C ALA A 4 34.33 -6.44 -3.87
N HIS A 5 33.01 -6.44 -3.71
CA HIS A 5 32.05 -6.40 -4.83
C HIS A 5 31.75 -4.99 -5.36
N GLU A 6 32.22 -3.93 -4.69
CA GLU A 6 32.03 -2.54 -5.14
C GLU A 6 33.10 -2.04 -6.13
N GLN A 7 34.15 -2.83 -6.43
CA GLN A 7 35.31 -2.38 -7.23
C GLN A 7 35.72 -3.30 -8.40
N VAL A 8 34.98 -4.38 -8.67
CA VAL A 8 35.13 -5.16 -9.92
C VAL A 8 33.85 -4.95 -10.72
N GLY A 9 33.96 -4.20 -11.83
CA GLY A 9 32.81 -3.79 -12.64
C GLY A 9 32.48 -4.76 -13.78
N SER A 10 31.37 -4.44 -14.48
CA SER A 10 30.88 -4.96 -15.77
C SER A 10 30.75 -6.49 -15.95
N ASP A 11 29.64 -6.85 -16.60
CA ASP A 11 29.47 -8.11 -17.34
C ASP A 11 29.33 -9.40 -16.51
N ALA A 12 28.23 -9.47 -15.74
CA ALA A 12 27.61 -10.72 -15.29
C ALA A 12 26.07 -10.62 -15.37
N PRO A 13 25.33 -11.71 -15.67
CA PRO A 13 23.89 -11.64 -15.93
C PRO A 13 23.04 -11.43 -14.68
N SER A 14 21.93 -10.71 -14.84
CA SER A 14 21.05 -10.26 -13.75
C SER A 14 20.36 -11.40 -13.00
N THR A 15 20.73 -11.63 -11.75
CA THR A 15 19.88 -12.29 -10.76
C THR A 15 18.97 -11.27 -10.07
N GLU A 16 17.68 -11.59 -9.95
CA GLU A 16 16.68 -10.66 -9.40
C GLU A 16 16.91 -10.39 -7.90
N PRO A 17 16.92 -9.12 -7.45
CA PRO A 17 17.12 -8.79 -6.04
C PRO A 17 15.83 -8.98 -5.23
N HIS A 18 15.84 -9.93 -4.29
CA HIS A 18 14.85 -9.97 -3.21
C HIS A 18 15.03 -8.77 -2.28
N GLY A 19 14.01 -7.91 -2.14
CA GLY A 19 13.95 -6.92 -1.05
C GLY A 19 13.43 -5.54 -1.45
N SER A 20 12.13 -5.29 -1.26
CA SER A 20 11.54 -3.95 -1.47
C SER A 20 12.04 -2.90 -0.46
N GLY A 21 12.73 -3.30 0.62
CA GLY A 21 13.31 -2.41 1.62
C GLY A 21 14.66 -1.82 1.18
N ASP A 22 15.57 -2.66 0.67
CA ASP A 22 16.90 -2.22 0.24
C ASP A 22 16.81 -1.25 -0.95
N ASN A 23 15.88 -1.49 -1.87
CA ASN A 23 15.56 -0.54 -2.95
C ASN A 23 15.08 0.83 -2.44
N HIS A 24 14.42 0.89 -1.27
CA HIS A 24 13.99 2.17 -0.69
C HIS A 24 15.16 2.93 -0.06
N LEU A 25 15.99 2.26 0.74
CA LEU A 25 17.19 2.86 1.35
C LEU A 25 18.23 3.27 0.30
N ALA A 26 18.41 2.47 -0.75
CA ALA A 26 19.24 2.82 -1.89
C ALA A 26 18.71 4.08 -2.63
N ALA A 27 17.40 4.16 -2.84
CA ALA A 27 16.77 5.33 -3.47
C ALA A 27 16.83 6.59 -2.57
N GLU A 28 16.70 6.45 -1.25
CA GLU A 28 16.86 7.54 -0.29
C GLU A 28 18.30 8.07 -0.27
N HIS A 29 19.28 7.17 -0.13
CA HIS A 29 20.70 7.52 -0.14
C HIS A 29 21.13 8.15 -1.49
N GLN A 30 20.55 7.69 -2.61
CA GLN A 30 20.72 8.33 -3.92
C GLN A 30 20.09 9.73 -3.98
N ARG A 31 18.87 9.92 -3.47
CA ARG A 31 18.23 11.25 -3.37
C ARG A 31 19.06 12.21 -2.53
N LEU A 32 19.60 11.77 -1.39
CA LEU A 32 20.48 12.58 -0.53
C LEU A 32 21.76 13.00 -1.27
N ARG A 33 22.38 12.10 -2.06
CA ARG A 33 23.54 12.42 -2.91
C ARG A 33 23.20 13.45 -4.01
N GLU A 34 22.05 13.31 -4.66
CA GLU A 34 21.58 14.28 -5.66
C GLU A 34 21.24 15.65 -5.04
N HIS A 35 20.61 15.67 -3.87
CA HIS A 35 20.27 16.89 -3.13
C HIS A 35 21.54 17.62 -2.70
N ARG A 36 22.53 16.90 -2.16
CA ARG A 36 23.88 17.40 -1.86
C ARG A 36 24.56 18.05 -3.07
N SER A 37 24.47 17.40 -4.24
CA SER A 37 25.01 17.92 -5.49
C SER A 37 24.32 19.22 -5.91
N LYS A 38 22.97 19.25 -5.87
CA LYS A 38 22.15 20.43 -6.18
C LYS A 38 22.43 21.60 -5.23
N LEU A 39 22.66 21.35 -3.93
CA LEU A 39 23.04 22.40 -2.98
C LEU A 39 24.44 22.95 -3.23
N THR A 40 25.43 22.09 -3.46
CA THR A 40 26.79 22.53 -3.82
C THR A 40 26.76 23.43 -5.06
N GLN A 41 25.96 23.09 -6.08
CA GLN A 41 25.78 23.93 -7.27
C GLN A 41 25.10 25.28 -6.96
N ARG A 42 24.05 25.30 -6.11
CA ARG A 42 23.37 26.54 -5.69
C ARG A 42 24.26 27.45 -4.86
N ILE A 43 25.09 26.90 -3.97
CA ILE A 43 26.09 27.64 -3.19
C ILE A 43 27.13 28.28 -4.12
N GLU A 44 27.59 27.55 -5.12
CA GLU A 44 28.56 28.03 -6.11
C GLU A 44 27.99 29.15 -7.01
N VAL A 45 26.72 29.06 -7.42
CA VAL A 45 26.02 30.18 -8.08
C VAL A 45 25.92 31.39 -7.15
N CYS A 46 25.49 31.20 -5.90
CA CYS A 46 25.35 32.28 -4.92
C CYS A 46 26.70 32.98 -4.62
N ARG A 47 27.82 32.24 -4.62
CA ARG A 47 29.17 32.82 -4.49
C ARG A 47 29.54 33.73 -5.66
N ARG A 48 29.14 33.39 -6.89
CA ARG A 48 29.34 34.24 -8.08
C ARG A 48 28.47 35.48 -8.02
N GLU A 49 27.19 35.33 -7.66
CA GLU A 49 26.28 36.48 -7.44
C GLU A 49 26.84 37.46 -6.39
N ILE A 50 27.45 36.96 -5.30
CA ILE A 50 28.16 37.79 -4.30
C ILE A 50 29.40 38.47 -4.90
N GLN A 51 30.22 37.76 -5.68
CA GLN A 51 31.39 38.33 -6.34
C GLN A 51 31.02 39.40 -7.37
N ASP A 52 29.99 39.18 -8.19
CA ASP A 52 29.52 40.15 -9.19
C ASP A 52 29.02 41.43 -8.51
N LEU A 53 28.22 41.30 -7.45
CA LEU A 53 27.79 42.43 -6.63
C LEU A 53 28.97 43.16 -5.95
N GLN A 54 30.02 42.44 -5.55
CA GLN A 54 31.25 43.06 -5.01
C GLN A 54 31.99 43.87 -6.08
N HIS A 55 32.13 43.35 -7.30
CA HIS A 55 32.73 44.08 -8.43
C HIS A 55 31.91 45.31 -8.82
N GLN A 56 30.57 45.21 -8.86
CA GLN A 56 29.68 46.34 -9.11
C GLN A 56 29.86 47.45 -8.05
N ARG A 57 29.88 47.09 -6.77
CA ARG A 57 30.12 48.04 -5.67
C ARG A 57 31.52 48.65 -5.73
N ALA A 58 32.55 47.88 -6.09
CA ALA A 58 33.90 48.41 -6.29
C ALA A 58 33.95 49.43 -7.44
N ALA A 59 33.29 49.13 -8.58
CA ALA A 59 33.18 50.06 -9.70
C ALA A 59 32.46 51.36 -9.30
N MET A 60 31.32 51.28 -8.58
CA MET A 60 30.62 52.47 -8.05
C MET A 60 31.52 53.32 -7.14
N LEU A 61 32.31 52.68 -6.28
CA LEU A 61 33.26 53.36 -5.38
C LEU A 61 34.44 54.00 -6.13
N HIS A 62 34.82 53.50 -7.30
CA HIS A 62 35.83 54.10 -8.17
C HIS A 62 35.29 55.25 -9.04
N THR A 63 34.02 55.21 -9.47
CA THR A 63 33.35 56.30 -10.19
C THR A 63 32.77 57.38 -9.28
N ARG A 64 33.09 57.35 -7.98
CA ARG A 64 32.48 58.18 -6.94
C ARG A 64 32.94 59.65 -7.05
N PRO A 65 32.02 60.63 -7.17
CA PRO A 65 32.38 62.04 -7.11
C PRO A 65 32.89 62.42 -5.71
N THR A 66 33.99 63.16 -5.66
CA THR A 66 34.68 63.56 -4.42
C THR A 66 34.31 64.99 -4.02
N GLY A 67 33.08 65.18 -3.53
CA GLY A 67 32.59 66.49 -3.12
C GLY A 67 31.17 66.47 -2.55
N PRO A 68 30.55 67.64 -2.31
CA PRO A 68 29.16 67.76 -1.88
C PRO A 68 28.13 67.42 -2.97
N GLU A 69 28.56 67.01 -4.17
CA GLU A 69 27.73 66.75 -5.35
C GLU A 69 27.04 65.37 -5.34
N ARG A 70 27.17 64.59 -4.27
CA ARG A 70 26.48 63.29 -4.12
C ARG A 70 24.97 63.51 -4.12
N THR A 71 24.26 62.93 -5.10
CA THR A 71 22.80 62.96 -5.11
C THR A 71 22.23 61.89 -4.17
N GLU A 72 21.01 62.11 -3.69
CA GLU A 72 20.24 61.10 -2.93
C GLU A 72 20.12 59.78 -3.72
N ALA A 73 19.97 59.87 -5.04
CA ALA A 73 19.91 58.73 -5.95
C ALA A 73 21.25 57.97 -6.10
N ASP A 74 22.41 58.56 -5.78
CA ASP A 74 23.67 57.83 -5.68
C ASP A 74 23.73 57.02 -4.37
N VAL A 75 23.32 57.64 -3.26
CA VAL A 75 23.30 57.00 -1.94
C VAL A 75 22.31 55.84 -1.90
N GLN A 76 21.12 55.99 -2.52
CA GLN A 76 20.14 54.91 -2.62
C GLN A 76 20.69 53.73 -3.44
N ARG A 77 21.35 53.96 -4.59
CA ARG A 77 21.98 52.89 -5.39
C ARG A 77 23.09 52.15 -4.63
N GLU A 78 23.89 52.86 -3.84
CA GLU A 78 24.88 52.22 -2.96
C GLU A 78 24.20 51.36 -1.88
N LEU A 79 23.11 51.85 -1.27
CA LEU A 79 22.32 51.12 -0.27
C LEU A 79 21.66 49.87 -0.85
N ASP A 80 20.97 49.97 -1.98
CA ASP A 80 20.32 48.85 -2.66
C ASP A 80 21.33 47.73 -3.01
N THR A 81 22.51 48.13 -3.51
CA THR A 81 23.61 47.20 -3.80
C THR A 81 24.12 46.50 -2.55
N VAL A 82 24.22 47.21 -1.41
CA VAL A 82 24.63 46.63 -0.13
C VAL A 82 23.54 45.70 0.45
N MET A 83 22.26 46.03 0.31
CA MET A 83 21.16 45.15 0.71
C MET A 83 21.12 43.87 -0.14
N ALA A 84 21.36 43.97 -1.45
CA ALA A 84 21.49 42.82 -2.34
C ALA A 84 22.68 41.91 -1.94
N GLN A 85 23.84 42.50 -1.61
CA GLN A 85 25.00 41.76 -1.07
C GLN A 85 24.65 41.01 0.22
N LEU A 86 23.97 41.68 1.16
CA LEU A 86 23.57 41.08 2.44
C LEU A 86 22.56 39.93 2.25
N GLY A 87 21.56 40.12 1.40
CA GLY A 87 20.56 39.09 1.08
C GLY A 87 21.19 37.81 0.50
N GLN A 88 22.16 37.96 -0.41
CA GLN A 88 22.88 36.80 -0.96
C GLN A 88 23.84 36.16 0.04
N LEU A 89 24.48 36.93 0.92
CA LEU A 89 25.31 36.38 1.99
C LEU A 89 24.51 35.51 2.98
N LEU A 90 23.31 35.96 3.37
CA LEU A 90 22.38 35.19 4.21
C LEU A 90 21.91 33.92 3.49
N ARG A 91 21.49 34.04 2.22
CA ARG A 91 21.06 32.93 1.37
C ARG A 91 22.14 31.85 1.20
N ARG A 92 23.41 32.27 1.06
CA ARG A 92 24.57 31.34 1.03
C ARG A 92 24.70 30.60 2.36
N GLU A 93 24.53 31.29 3.48
CA GLU A 93 24.61 30.67 4.82
C GLU A 93 23.47 29.67 5.06
N ASP A 94 22.25 29.97 4.62
CA ASP A 94 21.12 29.04 4.66
C ASP A 94 21.42 27.75 3.88
N LEU A 95 21.92 27.88 2.65
CA LEU A 95 22.29 26.75 1.80
C LEU A 95 23.46 25.94 2.38
N GLU A 96 24.46 26.61 2.97
CA GLU A 96 25.57 25.94 3.65
C GLU A 96 25.10 25.23 4.93
N ARG A 97 24.15 25.79 5.69
CA ARG A 97 23.51 25.09 6.83
C ARG A 97 22.69 23.87 6.39
N GLU A 98 21.97 23.95 5.27
CA GLU A 98 21.25 22.82 4.66
C GLU A 98 22.21 21.70 4.22
N LEU A 99 23.33 22.06 3.57
CA LEU A 99 24.36 21.10 3.15
C LEU A 99 24.99 20.34 4.33
N HIS A 100 25.28 21.04 5.44
CA HIS A 100 25.79 20.42 6.67
C HIS A 100 24.76 19.52 7.40
N ALA A 101 23.46 19.63 7.11
CA ALA A 101 22.48 18.67 7.58
C ALA A 101 22.55 17.36 6.79
N ILE A 102 22.60 17.45 5.45
CA ILE A 102 22.65 16.28 4.56
C ILE A 102 23.97 15.51 4.70
N ASP A 103 25.10 16.20 4.83
CA ASP A 103 26.40 15.54 5.06
C ASP A 103 26.47 14.83 6.42
N ARG A 104 25.70 15.28 7.43
CA ARG A 104 25.55 14.52 8.68
C ARG A 104 24.70 13.27 8.50
N GLN A 105 23.58 13.34 7.77
CA GLN A 105 22.73 12.18 7.49
C GLN A 105 23.47 11.09 6.68
N LEU A 106 24.20 11.49 5.62
CA LEU A 106 25.00 10.57 4.80
C LEU A 106 26.11 9.87 5.61
N ASN A 107 26.78 10.59 6.51
CA ASN A 107 27.80 9.98 7.38
C ASN A 107 27.17 9.04 8.43
N GLN A 108 26.05 9.41 9.04
CA GLN A 108 25.33 8.53 9.98
C GLN A 108 24.92 7.19 9.35
N GLN A 109 24.40 7.20 8.11
CA GLN A 109 24.07 5.96 7.39
C GLN A 109 25.33 5.12 7.10
N ARG A 110 26.45 5.76 6.77
CA ARG A 110 27.74 5.09 6.50
C ARG A 110 28.34 4.42 7.75
N ASP A 111 28.28 5.09 8.90
CA ASP A 111 28.82 4.58 10.15
C ASP A 111 28.04 3.36 10.65
N VAL A 112 26.70 3.39 10.54
CA VAL A 112 25.83 2.24 10.83
C VAL A 112 26.17 1.05 9.93
N ALA A 113 26.41 1.27 8.63
CA ALA A 113 26.78 0.22 7.70
C ALA A 113 28.16 -0.40 8.02
N SER A 114 29.16 0.40 8.43
CA SER A 114 30.47 -0.15 8.87
C SER A 114 30.33 -0.94 10.17
N ALA A 115 29.65 -0.39 11.17
CA ALA A 115 29.42 -1.05 12.46
C ALA A 115 28.68 -2.38 12.31
N PHE A 116 27.68 -2.46 11.42
CA PHE A 116 27.00 -3.71 11.09
C PHE A 116 27.94 -4.71 10.42
N SER A 117 28.68 -4.32 9.37
CA SER A 117 29.63 -5.22 8.70
C SER A 117 30.70 -5.74 9.65
N GLU A 118 31.18 -4.93 10.58
CA GLU A 118 32.17 -5.32 11.59
C GLU A 118 31.58 -6.21 12.70
N ALA A 119 30.29 -6.13 12.98
CA ALA A 119 29.58 -7.08 13.84
C ALA A 119 29.36 -8.42 13.13
N VAL A 120 28.96 -8.41 11.86
CA VAL A 120 28.80 -9.63 11.05
C VAL A 120 30.13 -10.37 10.92
N ASP A 121 31.21 -9.70 10.49
CA ASP A 121 32.54 -10.32 10.39
C ASP A 121 32.99 -10.91 11.74
N ARG A 122 32.74 -10.23 12.86
CA ARG A 122 33.07 -10.70 14.23
C ARG A 122 32.27 -11.93 14.64
N HIS A 123 30.96 -11.95 14.42
CA HIS A 123 30.15 -13.14 14.72
C HIS A 123 30.47 -14.31 13.78
N LEU A 124 30.83 -14.05 12.52
CA LEU A 124 31.20 -15.07 11.55
C LEU A 124 32.53 -15.75 11.92
N LEU A 125 33.54 -14.98 12.33
CA LEU A 125 34.79 -15.51 12.87
C LEU A 125 34.56 -16.40 14.10
N GLY A 126 33.66 -15.99 15.00
CA GLY A 126 33.26 -16.80 16.16
C GLY A 126 32.57 -18.12 15.80
N LEU A 127 31.59 -18.09 14.89
CA LEU A 127 30.92 -19.30 14.37
C LEU A 127 31.91 -20.27 13.70
N LEU A 128 32.89 -19.74 12.96
CA LEU A 128 33.94 -20.52 12.30
C LEU A 128 35.06 -20.95 13.27
N GLY A 129 35.11 -20.42 14.49
CA GLY A 129 36.19 -20.64 15.46
C GLY A 129 37.56 -20.15 14.97
N ALA A 130 37.60 -19.02 14.24
CA ALA A 130 38.82 -18.38 13.75
C ALA A 130 39.19 -17.20 14.65
N SER A 131 40.33 -17.31 15.35
CA SER A 131 40.75 -16.35 16.39
C SER A 131 41.29 -15.01 15.89
N ASP A 132 41.40 -14.82 14.57
CA ASP A 132 42.10 -13.68 13.95
C ASP A 132 41.24 -13.06 12.83
N ARG A 133 41.44 -11.78 12.52
CA ARG A 133 40.68 -11.02 11.51
C ARG A 133 41.17 -11.22 10.08
N ASP A 134 42.43 -11.64 9.89
CA ASP A 134 43.04 -11.75 8.55
C ASP A 134 42.59 -12.91 7.63
N PRO A 135 42.13 -14.10 8.10
CA PRO A 135 41.86 -15.23 7.21
C PRO A 135 40.64 -15.01 6.29
N LEU A 136 39.68 -14.16 6.67
CA LEU A 136 38.53 -13.79 5.83
C LEU A 136 38.86 -12.78 4.73
N ARG A 137 40.09 -12.23 4.71
CA ARG A 137 40.59 -11.37 3.62
C ARG A 137 41.65 -12.06 2.76
N SER A 138 42.44 -12.94 3.36
CA SER A 138 43.59 -13.59 2.71
C SER A 138 43.31 -14.97 2.11
N ARG A 139 42.18 -15.62 2.44
CA ARG A 139 41.77 -16.90 1.83
C ARG A 139 40.30 -16.89 1.41
N GLN A 140 40.02 -17.53 0.27
CA GLN A 140 38.66 -17.86 -0.19
C GLN A 140 38.08 -19.00 0.66
N ILE A 141 37.74 -18.70 1.92
CA ILE A 141 36.99 -19.63 2.77
C ILE A 141 35.55 -19.65 2.25
N VAL A 142 35.11 -20.80 1.73
CA VAL A 142 33.72 -21.01 1.33
C VAL A 142 32.87 -21.15 2.58
N VAL A 143 32.19 -20.06 2.96
CA VAL A 143 31.32 -20.02 4.14
C VAL A 143 29.92 -20.51 3.76
N ALA A 144 29.37 -21.46 4.52
CA ALA A 144 28.02 -21.95 4.33
C ALA A 144 26.99 -20.79 4.50
N PRO A 145 26.04 -20.58 3.57
CA PRO A 145 25.09 -19.46 3.62
C PRO A 145 24.32 -19.33 4.94
N ALA A 146 24.02 -20.46 5.59
CA ALA A 146 23.38 -20.51 6.91
C ALA A 146 24.20 -19.79 8.01
N LEU A 147 25.53 -19.92 8.00
CA LEU A 147 26.40 -19.24 8.96
C LEU A 147 26.46 -17.73 8.71
N SER A 148 26.49 -17.31 7.45
CA SER A 148 26.42 -15.89 7.07
C SER A 148 25.09 -15.26 7.48
N ALA A 149 23.97 -15.97 7.26
CA ALA A 149 22.65 -15.55 7.70
C ALA A 149 22.54 -15.47 9.23
N LEU A 150 23.13 -16.43 9.96
CA LEU A 150 23.18 -16.40 11.42
C LEU A 150 24.05 -15.25 11.94
N ALA A 151 25.22 -15.00 11.37
CA ALA A 151 26.06 -13.84 11.73
C ALA A 151 25.35 -12.50 11.49
N GLY A 152 24.57 -12.40 10.40
CA GLY A 152 23.65 -11.28 10.13
C GLY A 152 22.61 -11.10 11.23
N LYS A 153 21.87 -12.15 11.59
CA LYS A 153 20.89 -12.14 12.69
C LYS A 153 21.53 -11.74 14.03
N LEU A 154 22.69 -12.32 14.36
CA LEU A 154 23.43 -12.00 15.59
C LEU A 154 23.84 -10.53 15.65
N ALA A 155 24.34 -9.96 14.53
CA ALA A 155 24.72 -8.55 14.46
C ALA A 155 23.54 -7.59 14.61
N ILE A 156 22.36 -7.90 14.04
CA ILE A 156 21.13 -7.12 14.25
C ILE A 156 20.74 -7.15 15.74
N VAL A 157 20.71 -8.34 16.32
CA VAL A 157 20.30 -8.57 17.72
C VAL A 157 21.28 -7.91 18.70
N GLU A 158 22.59 -7.97 18.44
CA GLU A 158 23.63 -7.26 19.21
C GLU A 158 23.46 -5.73 19.11
N ALA A 159 23.05 -5.20 17.95
CA ALA A 159 22.74 -3.77 17.79
C ALA A 159 21.46 -3.34 18.52
N MET A 160 20.45 -4.20 18.58
CA MET A 160 19.21 -3.96 19.35
C MET A 160 19.48 -4.02 20.87
N GLN A 161 20.27 -5.00 21.33
CA GLN A 161 20.71 -5.09 22.72
C GLN A 161 21.47 -3.82 23.17
N ARG A 162 22.37 -3.27 22.33
CA ARG A 162 23.07 -2.00 22.59
C ARG A 162 22.16 -0.78 22.71
N ARG A 163 20.93 -0.81 22.16
CA ARG A 163 19.94 0.27 22.25
C ARG A 163 19.08 0.18 23.52
N GLY A 164 19.23 -0.87 24.33
CA GLY A 164 18.34 -1.17 25.45
C GLY A 164 17.07 -1.91 25.04
N GLU A 165 17.00 -2.41 23.81
CA GLU A 165 15.84 -3.11 23.22
C GLU A 165 16.20 -4.58 22.91
N PRO A 166 16.51 -5.43 23.92
CA PRO A 166 16.89 -6.82 23.67
C PRO A 166 15.70 -7.63 23.14
N ILE A 167 15.84 -8.17 21.92
CA ILE A 167 14.86 -9.04 21.27
C ILE A 167 15.34 -10.51 21.28
N PRO A 168 14.46 -11.50 21.50
CA PRO A 168 14.86 -12.91 21.50
C PRO A 168 15.21 -13.40 20.09
N LEU A 169 16.32 -14.14 19.96
CA LEU A 169 16.74 -14.74 18.69
C LEU A 169 16.17 -16.15 18.57
N ILE A 170 15.21 -16.34 17.67
CA ILE A 170 14.67 -17.66 17.32
C ILE A 170 15.45 -18.23 16.12
N LEU A 171 15.94 -19.46 16.29
CA LEU A 171 16.59 -20.28 15.28
C LEU A 171 15.70 -21.50 15.01
N ASP A 172 15.37 -21.74 13.74
CA ASP A 172 14.48 -22.80 13.28
C ASP A 172 15.20 -23.60 12.18
N ALA A 173 15.69 -24.79 12.54
CA ALA A 173 16.52 -25.68 11.73
C ALA A 173 17.79 -25.04 11.08
N THR A 174 18.17 -23.81 11.46
CA THR A 174 19.18 -23.00 10.73
C THR A 174 20.63 -23.49 10.86
N LEU A 175 20.88 -24.56 11.61
CA LEU A 175 22.20 -25.15 11.86
C LEU A 175 22.22 -26.67 11.66
N ASP A 176 21.11 -27.26 11.23
CA ASP A 176 20.95 -28.69 11.02
C ASP A 176 21.82 -29.13 9.82
N HIS A 177 22.38 -30.35 9.88
CA HIS A 177 23.23 -30.93 8.84
C HIS A 177 24.56 -30.19 8.58
N LEU A 178 25.03 -29.36 9.52
CA LEU A 178 26.40 -28.86 9.52
C LEU A 178 27.39 -29.97 9.92
N ALA A 179 28.60 -29.94 9.36
CA ALA A 179 29.66 -30.87 9.74
C ALA A 179 30.09 -30.65 11.20
N ASP A 180 30.26 -31.74 11.97
CA ASP A 180 30.41 -31.72 13.44
C ASP A 180 31.39 -30.67 13.98
N ALA A 181 32.55 -30.51 13.33
CA ALA A 181 33.58 -29.56 13.73
C ALA A 181 33.13 -28.08 13.64
N ILE A 182 32.15 -27.77 12.79
CA ILE A 182 31.48 -26.47 12.68
C ILE A 182 30.31 -26.40 13.68
N THR A 183 29.48 -27.44 13.73
CA THR A 183 28.34 -27.58 14.66
C THR A 183 28.75 -27.30 16.11
N HIS A 184 29.88 -27.89 16.53
CA HIS A 184 30.43 -27.74 17.88
C HIS A 184 30.98 -26.33 18.17
N ARG A 185 31.47 -25.62 17.15
CA ARG A 185 31.93 -24.20 17.24
C ARG A 185 30.77 -23.23 17.25
N ALA A 186 29.75 -23.45 16.40
CA ALA A 186 28.53 -22.66 16.37
C ALA A 186 27.79 -22.74 17.72
N ALA A 187 27.66 -23.93 18.30
CA ALA A 187 27.10 -24.12 19.64
C ALA A 187 27.91 -23.37 20.72
N GLN A 188 29.25 -23.41 20.66
CA GLN A 188 30.11 -22.68 21.58
C GLN A 188 29.94 -21.15 21.48
N HIS A 189 29.93 -20.62 20.26
CA HIS A 189 29.77 -19.18 20.03
C HIS A 189 28.38 -18.68 20.43
N LEU A 190 27.32 -19.45 20.17
CA LEU A 190 25.96 -19.11 20.61
C LEU A 190 25.82 -19.12 22.14
N VAL A 191 26.45 -20.07 22.84
CA VAL A 191 26.53 -20.07 24.31
C VAL A 191 27.40 -18.91 24.84
N GLN A 192 28.37 -18.42 24.07
CA GLN A 192 29.12 -17.21 24.41
C GLN A 192 28.31 -15.93 24.18
N VAL A 193 27.46 -15.88 23.14
CA VAL A 193 26.54 -14.75 22.91
C VAL A 193 25.44 -14.73 23.98
N SER A 194 24.84 -15.86 24.38
CA SER A 194 23.79 -15.83 25.41
C SER A 194 24.28 -15.33 26.77
N ARG A 195 25.58 -15.46 27.07
CA ARG A 195 26.22 -14.87 28.24
C ARG A 195 26.29 -13.34 28.24
N THR A 196 25.99 -12.65 27.13
CA THR A 196 25.80 -11.18 27.15
C THR A 196 24.44 -10.78 27.73
N GLY A 197 23.58 -11.75 28.10
CA GLY A 197 22.17 -11.53 28.42
C GLY A 197 21.23 -11.71 27.23
N GLN A 198 21.76 -12.13 26.08
CA GLN A 198 20.96 -12.34 24.87
C GLN A 198 20.17 -13.66 24.93
N GLN A 199 18.83 -13.59 24.88
CA GLN A 199 18.00 -14.80 24.78
C GLN A 199 18.10 -15.42 23.38
N ILE A 200 18.38 -16.72 23.32
CA ILE A 200 18.45 -17.51 22.08
C ILE A 200 17.59 -18.76 22.30
N ILE A 201 16.68 -19.04 21.36
CA ILE A 201 15.81 -20.21 21.34
C ILE A 201 16.09 -20.95 20.04
N ALA A 202 16.42 -22.24 20.11
CA ALA A 202 16.79 -23.03 18.94
C ALA A 202 15.93 -24.30 18.83
N PHE A 203 15.19 -24.41 17.73
CA PHE A 203 14.55 -25.63 17.28
C PHE A 203 15.47 -26.30 16.26
N THR A 204 15.73 -27.59 16.44
CA THR A 204 16.61 -28.39 15.58
C THR A 204 16.15 -29.84 15.56
N SER A 205 16.32 -30.50 14.42
CA SER A 205 16.19 -31.95 14.26
C SER A 205 17.52 -32.68 14.46
N ASP A 206 18.62 -31.93 14.62
CA ASP A 206 19.99 -32.44 14.69
C ASP A 206 20.38 -32.80 16.13
N GLN A 207 20.41 -34.11 16.41
CA GLN A 207 20.81 -34.68 17.70
C GLN A 207 22.22 -34.24 18.12
N SER A 208 23.17 -34.18 17.18
CA SER A 208 24.57 -33.79 17.45
C SER A 208 24.66 -32.32 17.87
N LEU A 209 23.86 -31.44 17.26
CA LEU A 209 23.76 -30.04 17.68
C LEU A 209 23.13 -29.90 19.08
N ALA A 210 22.03 -30.63 19.34
CA ALA A 210 21.38 -30.63 20.66
C ALA A 210 22.31 -31.13 21.77
N GLU A 211 23.12 -32.16 21.51
CA GLU A 211 24.14 -32.66 22.44
C GLU A 211 25.33 -31.71 22.59
N ALA A 212 25.76 -31.04 21.52
CA ALA A 212 26.79 -29.99 21.58
C ALA A 212 26.37 -28.79 22.45
N PHE A 213 25.08 -28.46 22.49
CA PHE A 213 24.50 -27.48 23.42
C PHE A 213 24.38 -28.03 24.86
N ARG A 214 23.85 -29.25 25.03
CA ARG A 214 23.67 -29.88 26.36
C ARG A 214 25.00 -30.04 27.10
N MET A 215 26.07 -30.44 26.41
CA MET A 215 27.44 -30.50 26.97
C MET A 215 28.00 -29.13 27.41
N ARG A 216 27.40 -28.03 26.98
CA ARG A 216 27.79 -26.64 27.34
C ARG A 216 26.92 -26.03 28.44
N GLY A 217 26.03 -26.83 29.05
CA GLY A 217 25.12 -26.38 30.11
C GLY A 217 23.92 -25.58 29.60
N ALA A 218 23.60 -25.64 28.30
CA ALA A 218 22.34 -25.12 27.80
C ALA A 218 21.18 -26.04 28.20
N TRP A 219 20.02 -25.45 28.47
CA TRP A 219 18.76 -26.20 28.66
C TRP A 219 18.30 -26.74 27.29
N CYS A 220 18.09 -28.06 27.20
CA CYS A 220 17.80 -28.76 25.96
C CYS A 220 16.80 -29.90 26.21
N GLU A 221 15.52 -29.60 26.02
CA GLU A 221 14.42 -30.57 26.13
C GLU A 221 13.98 -31.07 24.74
N THR A 222 13.57 -32.33 24.68
CA THR A 222 12.99 -32.94 23.47
C THR A 222 11.48 -32.70 23.48
N LEU A 223 10.96 -31.98 22.49
CA LEU A 223 9.51 -31.82 22.32
C LEU A 223 8.85 -33.19 22.12
N PRO A 224 7.77 -33.53 22.86
CA PRO A 224 7.09 -34.81 22.69
C PRO A 224 6.60 -35.04 21.27
N CYS A 225 6.84 -36.23 20.71
CA CYS A 225 6.33 -36.61 19.40
C CYS A 225 4.79 -36.75 19.44
N LEU A 226 4.08 -35.65 19.14
CA LEU A 226 2.62 -35.54 19.07
C LEU A 226 1.92 -36.54 18.11
N TRP A 227 2.68 -37.34 17.37
CA TRP A 227 2.22 -38.24 16.32
C TRP A 227 2.47 -39.73 16.61
N GLN A 228 3.04 -40.10 17.77
CA GLN A 228 3.49 -41.48 18.06
C GLN A 228 3.07 -42.00 19.46
N SER A 229 1.78 -42.07 19.72
CA SER A 229 1.21 -42.88 20.82
C SER A 229 -0.23 -43.29 20.51
N PRO A 230 -0.48 -44.52 20.01
CA PRO A 230 -1.83 -45.01 19.73
C PRO A 230 -2.74 -45.07 20.97
N ASP A 231 -2.15 -45.42 22.13
CA ASP A 231 -2.89 -45.81 23.34
C ASP A 231 -3.14 -44.67 24.34
N LYS A 232 -2.88 -43.41 23.95
CA LYS A 232 -3.23 -42.23 24.77
C LYS A 232 -4.23 -41.36 24.05
N GLN A 233 -5.51 -41.55 24.42
CA GLN A 233 -6.55 -40.56 24.16
C GLN A 233 -6.26 -39.30 24.98
N TYR A 234 -5.60 -38.32 24.36
CA TYR A 234 -5.58 -36.96 24.85
C TYR A 234 -7.00 -36.36 24.72
N PRO A 235 -7.48 -35.56 25.70
CA PRO A 235 -8.70 -34.77 25.51
C PRO A 235 -8.52 -33.88 24.27
N ALA A 236 -9.59 -33.76 23.47
CA ALA A 236 -9.48 -33.30 22.09
C ALA A 236 -8.88 -31.88 21.98
N LEU A 237 -7.77 -31.76 21.26
CA LEU A 237 -7.06 -30.49 21.01
C LEU A 237 -7.83 -29.48 20.14
N ALA A 238 -9.11 -29.73 19.83
CA ALA A 238 -9.99 -28.79 19.13
C ALA A 238 -10.10 -27.45 19.88
N GLU A 239 -10.27 -27.48 21.21
CA GLU A 239 -10.25 -26.26 22.04
C GLU A 239 -8.88 -25.57 22.04
N SER A 240 -7.79 -26.34 21.83
CA SER A 240 -6.42 -25.84 21.82
C SER A 240 -6.08 -25.07 20.54
N GLU A 241 -6.45 -25.56 19.35
CA GLU A 241 -6.20 -24.82 18.11
C GLU A 241 -7.00 -23.51 18.09
N GLU A 242 -8.25 -23.50 18.53
CA GLU A 242 -9.05 -22.27 18.60
C GLU A 242 -8.61 -21.33 19.75
N ALA A 243 -8.00 -21.84 20.83
CA ALA A 243 -7.44 -21.02 21.90
C ALA A 243 -6.05 -20.45 21.55
N VAL A 244 -5.21 -21.22 20.85
CA VAL A 244 -3.90 -20.77 20.34
C VAL A 244 -4.10 -19.79 19.19
N ASN A 245 -5.01 -20.05 18.25
CA ASN A 245 -5.35 -19.09 17.21
C ASN A 245 -6.04 -17.84 17.79
N ARG A 246 -6.84 -17.95 18.87
CA ARG A 246 -7.27 -16.77 19.65
C ARG A 246 -6.09 -15.98 20.20
N LYS A 247 -5.20 -16.61 20.97
CA LYS A 247 -4.06 -15.92 21.61
C LYS A 247 -3.07 -15.33 20.60
N LEU A 248 -2.88 -15.97 19.45
CA LEU A 248 -2.09 -15.43 18.34
C LEU A 248 -2.83 -14.30 17.61
N ALA A 249 -4.15 -14.38 17.42
CA ALA A 249 -4.95 -13.30 16.86
C ALA A 249 -5.04 -12.10 17.81
N GLU A 250 -5.16 -12.33 19.12
CA GLU A 250 -5.10 -11.33 20.19
C GLU A 250 -3.73 -10.64 20.17
N ALA A 251 -2.62 -11.40 20.25
CA ALA A 251 -1.27 -10.85 20.17
C ALA A 251 -0.98 -10.10 18.85
N ALA A 252 -1.58 -10.51 17.72
CA ALA A 252 -1.47 -9.78 16.46
C ALA A 252 -2.34 -8.50 16.43
N CYS A 253 -3.54 -8.52 17.01
CA CYS A 253 -4.39 -7.33 17.22
C CYS A 253 -3.76 -6.35 18.23
N GLU A 254 -2.92 -6.85 19.15
CA GLU A 254 -2.30 -6.05 20.20
C GLU A 254 -1.28 -5.02 19.67
N GLN A 255 -0.72 -5.19 18.46
CA GLN A 255 0.35 -4.32 17.94
C GLN A 255 0.14 -3.71 16.52
N ASP A 256 -0.58 -4.32 15.57
CA ASP A 256 -0.43 -3.94 14.14
C ASP A 256 -1.62 -3.25 13.43
N ASP A 257 -2.82 -3.21 14.01
CA ASP A 257 -4.05 -2.67 13.35
C ASP A 257 -4.04 -1.13 13.11
N ALA A 258 -2.95 -0.42 13.42
CA ALA A 258 -2.75 0.99 13.07
C ALA A 258 -1.36 1.31 12.46
N THR A 259 -0.44 0.35 12.45
CA THR A 259 1.00 0.56 12.20
C THR A 259 1.47 -0.15 10.92
N TRP A 260 0.83 -1.26 10.54
CA TRP A 260 1.32 -2.13 9.46
C TRP A 260 0.54 -2.04 8.14
N TYR A 261 -0.20 -0.95 7.90
CA TYR A 261 -1.07 -0.80 6.70
C TYR A 261 -0.61 0.17 5.60
N ASP A 262 0.52 0.85 5.75
CA ASP A 262 1.19 1.56 4.65
C ASP A 262 2.63 1.04 4.42
N SER A 263 3.29 1.50 3.36
CA SER A 263 4.49 0.94 2.68
C SER A 263 4.17 -0.10 1.59
N ALA A 264 4.87 0.05 0.46
CA ALA A 264 4.99 -0.88 -0.67
C ALA A 264 3.71 -1.24 -1.47
N SER A 265 2.80 -0.30 -1.70
CA SER A 265 1.84 -0.35 -2.84
C SER A 265 1.39 1.03 -3.35
N ALA A 266 2.25 2.04 -3.25
CA ALA A 266 1.99 3.42 -3.68
C ALA A 266 2.03 3.59 -5.22
N ARG A 267 1.23 2.82 -5.97
CA ARG A 267 1.07 2.93 -7.44
C ARG A 267 -0.22 2.31 -8.03
N THR A 268 -1.37 2.48 -7.36
CA THR A 268 -2.69 2.40 -8.02
C THR A 268 -3.70 3.30 -7.32
N ARG A 269 -4.54 4.00 -8.08
CA ARG A 269 -5.55 4.94 -7.55
C ARG A 269 -6.82 4.20 -7.09
N PRO A 270 -7.41 4.57 -5.95
CA PRO A 270 -8.84 4.44 -5.71
C PRO A 270 -9.56 5.75 -6.06
N THR A 271 -9.60 6.12 -7.34
CA THR A 271 -10.42 7.25 -7.82
C THR A 271 -11.85 6.76 -8.08
N GLU A 272 -12.79 7.22 -7.25
CA GLU A 272 -14.25 7.23 -7.45
C GLU A 272 -14.82 6.11 -8.35
N GLY A 273 -14.68 4.87 -7.87
CA GLY A 273 -15.21 3.69 -8.56
C GLY A 273 -15.36 2.51 -7.61
N ASP A 274 -16.43 1.75 -7.78
CA ASP A 274 -16.69 0.52 -7.02
C ASP A 274 -15.83 -0.68 -7.50
N PHE A 275 -15.19 -0.53 -8.65
CA PHE A 275 -14.36 -1.51 -9.34
C PHE A 275 -12.87 -1.18 -9.17
N PHE A 276 -11.96 -2.07 -9.58
CA PHE A 276 -10.51 -1.83 -9.48
C PHE A 276 -9.88 -1.32 -10.78
N LEU A 277 -10.52 -1.57 -11.93
CA LEU A 277 -10.18 -1.01 -13.23
C LEU A 277 -11.44 -0.44 -13.91
N SER A 278 -11.22 0.49 -14.83
CA SER A 278 -12.18 0.95 -15.84
C SER A 278 -11.85 0.35 -17.21
N GLU A 279 -12.85 0.18 -18.07
CA GLU A 279 -12.63 -0.15 -19.49
C GLU A 279 -11.78 0.91 -20.22
N ALA A 280 -11.85 2.17 -19.77
CA ALA A 280 -11.11 3.29 -20.33
C ALA A 280 -9.68 3.45 -19.78
N ASP A 281 -9.26 2.62 -18.81
CA ASP A 281 -7.89 2.65 -18.30
C ASP A 281 -6.89 2.16 -19.36
N PRO A 282 -5.63 2.64 -19.34
CA PRO A 282 -4.61 2.16 -20.26
C PRO A 282 -4.17 0.72 -19.93
N VAL A 283 -3.66 0.00 -20.93
CA VAL A 283 -3.28 -1.43 -20.80
C VAL A 283 -2.18 -1.70 -19.75
N ASP A 284 -1.38 -0.70 -19.35
CA ASP A 284 -0.40 -0.77 -18.26
C ASP A 284 -0.97 -0.60 -16.85
N ALA A 285 -2.28 -0.34 -16.72
CA ALA A 285 -2.98 -0.44 -15.44
C ALA A 285 -3.26 -1.90 -15.03
N ILE A 286 -3.16 -2.87 -15.97
CA ILE A 286 -3.44 -4.28 -15.71
C ILE A 286 -2.33 -4.87 -14.81
N PRO A 287 -2.67 -5.43 -13.63
CA PRO A 287 -1.70 -6.06 -12.73
C PRO A 287 -0.99 -7.28 -13.36
N ASP A 288 0.26 -7.51 -12.96
CA ASP A 288 1.13 -8.59 -13.44
C ASP A 288 1.36 -8.62 -14.97
N LEU A 289 1.10 -7.54 -15.70
CA LEU A 289 1.47 -7.40 -17.11
C LEU A 289 2.91 -6.85 -17.21
N ASP A 290 3.76 -7.55 -17.95
CA ASP A 290 5.17 -7.16 -18.13
C ASP A 290 5.30 -5.90 -19.04
N PRO A 291 6.20 -4.94 -18.75
CA PRO A 291 6.42 -3.76 -19.59
C PRO A 291 6.73 -4.04 -21.07
N ALA A 292 7.39 -5.16 -21.40
CA ALA A 292 7.63 -5.57 -22.78
C ALA A 292 6.36 -6.12 -23.45
N VAL A 293 5.49 -6.80 -22.70
CA VAL A 293 4.15 -7.22 -23.17
C VAL A 293 3.28 -5.99 -23.41
N VAL A 294 3.25 -5.03 -22.47
CA VAL A 294 2.58 -3.72 -22.61
C VAL A 294 3.07 -2.98 -23.87
N ALA A 295 4.38 -2.94 -24.11
CA ALA A 295 4.95 -2.26 -25.27
C ALA A 295 4.53 -2.93 -26.59
N ARG A 296 4.52 -4.27 -26.67
CA ARG A 296 4.05 -4.98 -27.88
C ARG A 296 2.52 -4.89 -28.03
N CYS A 297 1.72 -4.94 -26.97
CA CYS A 297 0.27 -4.64 -27.00
C CYS A 297 -0.02 -3.29 -27.69
N ARG A 298 0.63 -2.21 -27.22
CA ARG A 298 0.49 -0.86 -27.80
C ARG A 298 0.95 -0.80 -29.25
N ALA A 299 2.04 -1.48 -29.62
CA ALA A 299 2.51 -1.56 -31.00
C ALA A 299 1.48 -2.20 -31.96
N PHE A 300 0.62 -3.09 -31.47
CA PHE A 300 -0.50 -3.67 -32.21
C PHE A 300 -1.85 -2.93 -32.02
N GLY A 301 -1.85 -1.76 -31.38
CA GLY A 301 -3.05 -0.94 -31.17
C GLY A 301 -3.98 -1.43 -30.07
N VAL A 302 -3.45 -2.20 -29.11
CA VAL A 302 -4.12 -2.57 -27.86
C VAL A 302 -3.69 -1.57 -26.78
N ASP A 303 -4.39 -0.44 -26.74
CA ASP A 303 -3.99 0.72 -25.93
C ASP A 303 -4.68 0.78 -24.56
N THR A 304 -5.93 0.32 -24.49
CA THR A 304 -6.79 0.34 -23.28
C THR A 304 -7.10 -1.06 -22.74
N VAL A 305 -7.64 -1.13 -21.52
CA VAL A 305 -8.19 -2.35 -20.93
C VAL A 305 -9.35 -2.91 -21.78
N ALA A 306 -10.20 -2.05 -22.36
CA ALA A 306 -11.23 -2.49 -23.30
C ALA A 306 -10.65 -3.19 -24.53
N ASP A 307 -9.64 -2.59 -25.19
CA ASP A 307 -8.97 -3.21 -26.34
C ASP A 307 -8.36 -4.58 -25.96
N PHE A 308 -7.77 -4.67 -24.75
CA PHE A 308 -7.16 -5.89 -24.23
C PHE A 308 -8.18 -6.99 -23.88
N LEU A 309 -9.42 -6.63 -23.54
CA LEU A 309 -10.51 -7.58 -23.29
C LEU A 309 -11.17 -8.07 -24.60
N ASP A 310 -11.29 -7.21 -25.61
CA ASP A 310 -11.91 -7.53 -26.91
C ASP A 310 -10.97 -8.27 -27.88
N VAL A 311 -9.65 -8.13 -27.74
CA VAL A 311 -8.67 -8.75 -28.66
C VAL A 311 -8.56 -10.27 -28.48
N SER A 312 -8.41 -10.98 -29.60
CA SER A 312 -8.21 -12.44 -29.59
C SER A 312 -6.86 -12.81 -28.99
N ALA A 313 -6.87 -13.45 -27.82
CA ALA A 313 -5.66 -13.92 -27.14
C ALA A 313 -4.88 -15.02 -27.88
N ASP A 314 -5.50 -15.74 -28.83
CA ASP A 314 -4.75 -16.64 -29.71
C ASP A 314 -3.91 -15.82 -30.70
N TRP A 315 -4.53 -14.88 -31.42
CA TRP A 315 -3.83 -13.99 -32.35
C TRP A 315 -2.81 -13.09 -31.65
N LEU A 316 -3.15 -12.55 -30.46
CA LEU A 316 -2.26 -11.66 -29.73
C LEU A 316 -1.02 -12.38 -29.18
N ALA A 317 -1.09 -13.69 -28.91
CA ALA A 317 0.10 -14.46 -28.55
C ALA A 317 1.05 -14.58 -29.76
N ASP A 318 0.49 -14.99 -30.91
CA ASP A 318 1.23 -15.14 -32.17
C ASP A 318 1.80 -13.80 -32.68
N ALA A 319 1.12 -12.68 -32.42
CA ALA A 319 1.57 -11.34 -32.79
C ALA A 319 2.60 -10.76 -31.79
N ILE A 320 2.44 -11.02 -30.49
CA ILE A 320 3.37 -10.53 -29.46
C ILE A 320 4.69 -11.30 -29.50
N ASP A 321 4.70 -12.61 -29.76
CA ASP A 321 5.92 -13.44 -29.91
C ASP A 321 6.99 -13.21 -28.82
N ILE A 322 6.57 -13.36 -27.56
CA ILE A 322 7.46 -13.32 -26.37
C ILE A 322 7.46 -14.69 -25.71
N ASP A 323 8.65 -15.22 -25.43
CA ASP A 323 8.85 -16.48 -24.71
C ASP A 323 8.05 -16.53 -23.39
N GLY A 324 7.26 -17.59 -23.23
CA GLY A 324 6.36 -17.80 -22.09
C GLY A 324 4.98 -17.13 -22.20
N VAL A 325 4.78 -16.16 -23.09
CA VAL A 325 3.51 -15.42 -23.25
C VAL A 325 2.55 -16.15 -24.21
N SER A 326 2.08 -17.32 -23.79
CA SER A 326 1.13 -18.12 -24.57
C SER A 326 -0.31 -17.56 -24.52
N ALA A 327 -1.14 -17.95 -25.49
CA ALA A 327 -2.58 -17.66 -25.51
C ALA A 327 -3.37 -18.18 -24.28
N ALA A 328 -2.78 -19.08 -23.49
CA ALA A 328 -3.34 -19.53 -22.21
C ALA A 328 -2.97 -18.59 -21.03
N VAL A 329 -1.87 -17.85 -21.15
CA VAL A 329 -1.46 -16.78 -20.22
C VAL A 329 -2.23 -15.50 -20.52
N LEU A 330 -2.36 -15.10 -21.80
CA LEU A 330 -3.18 -13.95 -22.19
C LEU A 330 -4.65 -14.12 -21.76
N ARG A 331 -5.27 -15.29 -22.01
CA ARG A 331 -6.63 -15.58 -21.50
C ARG A 331 -6.76 -15.61 -19.97
N ARG A 332 -5.66 -15.78 -19.24
CA ARG A 332 -5.64 -15.65 -17.78
C ARG A 332 -5.70 -14.18 -17.37
N TRP A 333 -4.80 -13.36 -17.91
CA TRP A 333 -4.77 -11.92 -17.63
C TRP A 333 -6.06 -11.21 -18.09
N GLN A 334 -6.66 -11.61 -19.22
CA GLN A 334 -7.98 -11.13 -19.66
C GLN A 334 -9.09 -11.49 -18.65
N ALA A 335 -9.09 -12.70 -18.09
CA ALA A 335 -10.05 -13.08 -17.05
C ALA A 335 -9.80 -12.30 -15.75
N GLU A 336 -8.54 -12.08 -15.37
CA GLU A 336 -8.15 -11.29 -14.19
C GLU A 336 -8.59 -9.82 -14.34
N ALA A 337 -8.32 -9.19 -15.49
CA ALA A 337 -8.79 -7.83 -15.82
C ALA A 337 -10.33 -7.73 -15.94
N SER A 338 -11.00 -8.77 -16.47
CA SER A 338 -12.46 -8.82 -16.55
C SER A 338 -13.11 -8.84 -15.15
N LEU A 339 -12.54 -9.57 -14.19
CA LEU A 339 -13.03 -9.52 -12.80
C LEU A 339 -12.77 -8.15 -12.15
N LEU A 340 -11.60 -7.53 -12.39
CA LEU A 340 -11.23 -6.24 -11.81
C LEU A 340 -12.05 -5.05 -12.36
N THR A 341 -12.53 -5.14 -13.60
CA THR A 341 -13.41 -4.13 -14.24
C THR A 341 -14.89 -4.29 -13.88
N HIS A 342 -15.37 -5.52 -13.66
CA HIS A 342 -16.81 -5.81 -13.58
C HIS A 342 -17.30 -6.38 -12.23
N VAL A 343 -16.40 -6.67 -11.28
CA VAL A 343 -16.79 -7.18 -9.94
C VAL A 343 -16.38 -6.18 -8.86
N ARG A 344 -17.37 -5.67 -8.13
CA ARG A 344 -17.18 -4.64 -7.10
C ARG A 344 -16.21 -5.13 -6.01
N PHE A 345 -15.35 -4.23 -5.54
CA PHE A 345 -14.39 -4.41 -4.44
C PHE A 345 -13.31 -5.51 -4.60
N VAL A 346 -13.31 -6.31 -5.67
CA VAL A 346 -12.26 -7.31 -5.94
C VAL A 346 -10.90 -6.61 -6.12
N ARG A 347 -9.83 -7.21 -5.57
CA ARG A 347 -8.44 -6.72 -5.73
C ARG A 347 -7.60 -7.72 -6.54
N PRO A 348 -6.43 -7.32 -7.08
CA PRO A 348 -5.66 -8.13 -8.03
C PRO A 348 -5.32 -9.55 -7.57
N PHE A 349 -4.98 -9.73 -6.29
CA PHE A 349 -4.77 -11.05 -5.70
C PHE A 349 -6.02 -11.91 -5.63
N ASP A 350 -7.16 -11.30 -5.28
CA ASP A 350 -8.44 -12.02 -5.19
C ASP A 350 -8.88 -12.47 -6.59
N ALA A 351 -8.70 -11.62 -7.61
CA ALA A 351 -8.91 -11.98 -9.02
C ALA A 351 -8.04 -13.16 -9.46
N ARG A 352 -6.74 -13.17 -9.12
CA ARG A 352 -5.81 -14.29 -9.39
C ARG A 352 -6.24 -15.59 -8.70
N VAL A 353 -6.74 -15.51 -7.46
CA VAL A 353 -7.29 -16.67 -6.73
C VAL A 353 -8.58 -17.18 -7.38
N LEU A 354 -9.51 -16.30 -7.77
CA LEU A 354 -10.76 -16.66 -8.44
C LEU A 354 -10.52 -17.29 -9.82
N VAL A 355 -9.65 -16.71 -10.65
CA VAL A 355 -9.28 -17.26 -11.97
C VAL A 355 -8.52 -18.59 -11.82
N GLY A 356 -7.74 -18.76 -10.76
CA GLY A 356 -7.15 -20.03 -10.34
C GLY A 356 -8.20 -21.08 -9.96
N ALA A 357 -9.23 -20.69 -9.22
CA ALA A 357 -10.43 -21.49 -8.89
C ALA A 357 -11.35 -21.75 -10.10
N GLY A 358 -11.02 -21.23 -11.28
CA GLY A 358 -11.75 -21.46 -12.54
C GLY A 358 -12.89 -20.49 -12.82
N ILE A 359 -13.06 -19.47 -11.98
CA ILE A 359 -14.05 -18.39 -12.11
C ILE A 359 -13.43 -17.33 -13.01
N ARG A 360 -13.91 -17.20 -14.26
CA ARG A 360 -13.24 -16.42 -15.31
C ARG A 360 -14.10 -15.34 -15.94
N ARG A 361 -15.39 -15.31 -15.59
CA ARG A 361 -16.32 -14.25 -15.96
C ARG A 361 -17.01 -13.71 -14.71
N PRO A 362 -17.37 -12.41 -14.66
CA PRO A 362 -18.17 -11.85 -13.58
C PRO A 362 -19.49 -12.63 -13.37
N GLY A 363 -20.12 -13.04 -14.46
CA GLY A 363 -21.34 -13.85 -14.46
C GLY A 363 -21.15 -15.31 -14.03
N ASP A 364 -19.93 -15.79 -13.75
CA ASP A 364 -19.70 -17.08 -13.11
C ASP A 364 -19.98 -16.96 -11.60
N ILE A 365 -19.57 -15.86 -10.95
CA ILE A 365 -19.76 -15.61 -9.51
C ILE A 365 -21.26 -15.61 -9.17
N ALA A 366 -22.07 -14.90 -9.96
CA ALA A 366 -23.53 -14.83 -9.79
C ALA A 366 -24.28 -16.16 -10.03
N ARG A 367 -23.59 -17.22 -10.47
CA ARG A 367 -24.16 -18.55 -10.72
C ARG A 367 -23.74 -19.60 -9.70
N LEU A 368 -22.75 -19.31 -8.86
CA LEU A 368 -22.29 -20.21 -7.80
C LEU A 368 -22.99 -19.85 -6.48
N SER A 369 -23.39 -20.86 -5.71
CA SER A 369 -23.65 -20.61 -4.29
C SER A 369 -22.34 -20.27 -3.56
N PRO A 370 -22.36 -19.50 -2.45
CA PRO A 370 -21.13 -19.10 -1.76
C PRO A 370 -20.29 -20.28 -1.24
N SER A 371 -20.93 -21.42 -0.94
CA SER A 371 -20.24 -22.67 -0.58
C SER A 371 -19.56 -23.33 -1.79
N GLU A 372 -20.18 -23.33 -2.97
CA GLU A 372 -19.56 -23.79 -4.23
C GLU A 372 -18.42 -22.86 -4.72
N LEU A 373 -18.48 -21.58 -4.36
CA LEU A 373 -17.42 -20.59 -4.57
C LEU A 373 -16.23 -20.88 -3.63
N LEU A 374 -16.51 -21.06 -2.34
CA LEU A 374 -15.54 -21.41 -1.30
C LEU A 374 -14.79 -22.72 -1.63
N GLU A 375 -15.54 -23.80 -1.92
CA GLU A 375 -15.00 -25.13 -2.25
C GLU A 375 -13.99 -25.06 -3.41
N ARG A 376 -14.30 -24.32 -4.48
CA ARG A 376 -13.39 -24.16 -5.63
C ARG A 376 -12.13 -23.37 -5.30
N VAL A 377 -12.22 -22.38 -4.41
CA VAL A 377 -11.04 -21.65 -3.94
C VAL A 377 -10.16 -22.57 -3.09
N GLU A 378 -10.73 -23.29 -2.12
CA GLU A 378 -9.98 -24.25 -1.30
C GLU A 378 -9.35 -25.37 -2.15
N GLU A 379 -10.07 -25.90 -3.14
CA GLU A 379 -9.55 -26.87 -4.11
C GLU A 379 -8.43 -26.28 -4.99
N PHE A 380 -8.42 -24.97 -5.25
CA PHE A 380 -7.32 -24.30 -5.95
C PHE A 380 -6.11 -24.05 -5.05
N LEU A 381 -6.32 -23.54 -3.83
CA LEU A 381 -5.26 -23.26 -2.87
C LEU A 381 -4.46 -24.51 -2.49
N ASN A 382 -5.14 -25.66 -2.40
CA ASN A 382 -4.51 -26.96 -2.16
C ASN A 382 -3.68 -27.50 -3.33
N LYS A 383 -3.84 -26.97 -4.56
CA LYS A 383 -3.02 -27.39 -5.72
C LYS A 383 -1.64 -26.71 -5.68
N PRO A 384 -0.57 -27.33 -6.21
CA PRO A 384 0.78 -26.73 -6.20
C PRO A 384 0.89 -25.32 -6.81
N ARG A 385 -0.04 -24.95 -7.70
CA ARG A 385 -0.14 -23.58 -8.26
C ARG A 385 -0.75 -22.58 -7.27
N GLY A 386 -1.77 -22.97 -6.51
CA GLY A 386 -2.33 -22.15 -5.43
C GLY A 386 -1.35 -22.00 -4.27
N GLN A 387 -0.69 -23.09 -3.86
CA GLN A 387 0.38 -23.04 -2.85
C GLN A 387 1.54 -22.11 -3.25
N ARG A 388 1.94 -22.09 -4.53
CA ARG A 388 2.92 -21.10 -5.02
C ARG A 388 2.38 -19.67 -4.96
N LEU A 389 1.14 -19.42 -5.36
CA LEU A 389 0.51 -18.10 -5.26
C LEU A 389 0.46 -17.59 -3.81
N MET A 390 0.22 -18.48 -2.82
CA MET A 390 0.26 -18.14 -1.40
C MET A 390 1.68 -17.82 -0.90
N ARG A 391 2.70 -18.49 -1.41
CA ARG A 391 4.11 -18.19 -1.08
C ARG A 391 4.58 -16.85 -1.64
N SER A 392 3.97 -16.38 -2.73
CA SER A 392 4.20 -15.04 -3.30
C SER A 392 3.26 -13.95 -2.75
N ALA A 393 2.35 -14.28 -1.83
CA ALA A 393 1.38 -13.35 -1.29
C ALA A 393 1.98 -12.45 -0.19
N SER A 394 1.60 -11.18 -0.15
CA SER A 394 1.91 -10.32 1.00
C SER A 394 1.11 -10.73 2.24
N ARG A 395 1.62 -10.42 3.44
CA ARG A 395 0.90 -10.68 4.71
C ARG A 395 -0.51 -10.05 4.73
N ARG A 396 -0.69 -8.88 4.09
CA ARG A 396 -1.99 -8.18 3.99
C ARG A 396 -2.97 -8.92 3.08
N GLU A 397 -2.49 -9.48 1.96
CA GLU A 397 -3.31 -10.28 1.05
C GLU A 397 -3.70 -11.63 1.66
N LEU A 398 -2.77 -12.28 2.36
CA LEU A 398 -3.07 -13.49 3.14
C LEU A 398 -4.12 -13.21 4.22
N ALA A 399 -3.96 -12.14 5.02
CA ALA A 399 -4.93 -11.76 6.06
C ALA A 399 -6.32 -11.42 5.49
N ARG A 400 -6.39 -10.72 4.35
CA ARG A 400 -7.68 -10.47 3.66
C ARG A 400 -8.31 -11.78 3.19
N LEU A 401 -7.52 -12.67 2.59
CA LEU A 401 -8.02 -13.95 2.09
C LEU A 401 -8.50 -14.85 3.23
N THR A 402 -7.76 -14.97 4.34
CA THR A 402 -8.20 -15.75 5.51
C THR A 402 -9.47 -15.21 6.13
N ASN A 403 -9.60 -13.88 6.26
CA ASN A 403 -10.80 -13.25 6.80
C ASN A 403 -12.02 -13.48 5.87
N TRP A 404 -11.82 -13.37 4.56
CA TRP A 404 -12.88 -13.64 3.57
C TRP A 404 -13.32 -15.11 3.58
N LEU A 405 -12.36 -16.06 3.62
CA LEU A 405 -12.65 -17.49 3.73
C LEU A 405 -13.36 -17.84 5.05
N ALA A 406 -12.94 -17.24 6.17
CA ALA A 406 -13.61 -17.41 7.47
C ALA A 406 -15.06 -16.89 7.42
N ALA A 407 -15.27 -15.66 6.95
CA ALA A 407 -16.61 -15.08 6.82
C ALA A 407 -17.53 -15.90 5.89
N ALA A 408 -16.98 -16.47 4.81
CA ALA A 408 -17.71 -17.37 3.91
C ALA A 408 -18.08 -18.70 4.60
N ARG A 409 -17.19 -19.27 5.43
CA ARG A 409 -17.46 -20.48 6.21
C ARG A 409 -18.54 -20.26 7.27
N HIS A 410 -18.43 -19.19 8.07
CA HIS A 410 -19.39 -18.91 9.15
C HIS A 410 -20.83 -18.68 8.64
N ARG A 411 -21.01 -18.09 7.45
CA ARG A 411 -22.35 -17.88 6.85
C ARG A 411 -23.05 -19.15 6.37
N HIS A 412 -22.35 -20.29 6.27
CA HIS A 412 -22.87 -21.52 5.65
C HIS A 412 -22.69 -22.78 6.50
N GLY A 413 -22.68 -22.63 7.83
CA GLY A 413 -22.66 -23.72 8.83
C GLY A 413 -23.90 -24.63 8.86
N SER A 414 -24.65 -24.79 7.77
CA SER A 414 -25.67 -25.84 7.61
C SER A 414 -25.97 -26.14 6.13
N ALA A 415 -26.15 -27.44 5.84
CA ALA A 415 -26.75 -28.00 4.63
C ALA A 415 -26.11 -27.70 3.24
N SER A 416 -24.95 -28.30 2.93
CA SER A 416 -24.61 -28.65 1.53
C SER A 416 -23.80 -29.95 1.42
N SER A 417 -24.47 -31.06 1.09
CA SER A 417 -23.83 -32.37 0.87
C SER A 417 -24.40 -33.13 -0.36
N ARG A 418 -25.62 -32.80 -0.82
CA ARG A 418 -26.40 -33.63 -1.76
C ARG A 418 -26.52 -33.09 -3.21
N ARG A 419 -25.73 -32.11 -3.64
CA ARG A 419 -25.78 -31.55 -5.02
C ARG A 419 -24.53 -31.79 -5.89
N VAL A 420 -23.40 -32.16 -5.31
CA VAL A 420 -22.08 -32.27 -5.98
C VAL A 420 -22.09 -33.23 -7.19
N SER A 421 -22.90 -34.30 -7.14
CA SER A 421 -22.94 -35.37 -8.16
C SER A 421 -23.40 -34.93 -9.54
N ALA A 422 -24.18 -33.85 -9.66
CA ALA A 422 -24.76 -33.41 -10.93
C ALA A 422 -23.77 -32.60 -11.79
N TRP A 423 -22.99 -31.71 -11.17
CA TRP A 423 -22.19 -30.71 -11.89
C TRP A 423 -21.04 -31.31 -12.71
N ARG A 424 -20.43 -32.41 -12.21
CA ARG A 424 -19.32 -33.13 -12.89
C ARG A 424 -19.62 -33.61 -14.32
N LYS A 425 -20.89 -33.66 -14.76
CA LYS A 425 -21.25 -34.05 -16.14
C LYS A 425 -21.23 -32.88 -17.14
N HIS A 426 -21.49 -31.65 -16.71
CA HIS A 426 -21.65 -30.52 -17.65
C HIS A 426 -20.34 -29.87 -18.12
N GLN A 427 -19.22 -30.09 -17.42
CA GLN A 427 -17.96 -29.42 -17.74
C GLN A 427 -17.24 -29.96 -19.00
N ARG A 428 -17.74 -31.04 -19.62
CA ARG A 428 -17.12 -31.70 -20.79
C ARG A 428 -17.68 -31.27 -22.17
N SER A 429 -18.73 -30.44 -22.24
CA SER A 429 -19.50 -30.22 -23.48
C SER A 429 -19.46 -28.79 -24.05
N SER A 430 -18.46 -27.97 -23.68
CA SER A 430 -18.48 -26.52 -23.95
C SER A 430 -17.23 -26.01 -24.67
N GLN A 431 -17.14 -26.22 -25.99
CA GLN A 431 -16.19 -25.57 -26.90
C GLN A 431 -16.94 -24.84 -28.04
N PRO A 432 -16.88 -23.50 -28.14
CA PRO A 432 -17.30 -22.76 -29.32
C PRO A 432 -16.20 -22.73 -30.41
N ARG A 433 -16.59 -22.69 -31.69
CA ARG A 433 -15.69 -22.52 -32.84
C ARG A 433 -15.89 -21.15 -33.53
N GLY A 434 -14.79 -20.44 -33.81
CA GLY A 434 -14.63 -19.51 -34.95
C GLY A 434 -15.32 -18.13 -34.89
N GLY A 435 -14.73 -17.12 -35.54
CA GLY A 435 -15.34 -15.78 -35.67
C GLY A 435 -14.44 -14.59 -36.02
N HIS A 436 -13.33 -14.77 -36.75
CA HIS A 436 -12.28 -13.74 -36.91
C HIS A 436 -12.50 -12.75 -38.09
N GLN A 437 -13.58 -11.93 -38.08
CA GLN A 437 -13.77 -10.86 -39.09
C GLN A 437 -14.41 -9.53 -38.62
N ASP A 438 -15.05 -9.43 -37.45
CA ASP A 438 -15.81 -8.20 -37.06
C ASP A 438 -14.94 -7.04 -36.52
N TRP A 439 -13.78 -7.35 -35.93
CA TRP A 439 -12.98 -6.38 -35.14
C TRP A 439 -12.51 -5.16 -35.97
N GLN A 440 -12.05 -5.38 -37.21
CA GLN A 440 -11.55 -4.31 -38.08
C GLN A 440 -12.65 -3.33 -38.54
N GLN A 441 -13.91 -3.78 -38.63
CA GLN A 441 -15.01 -2.92 -39.12
C GLN A 441 -15.51 -1.94 -38.04
N ARG A 442 -15.32 -2.27 -36.76
CA ARG A 442 -15.77 -1.46 -35.62
C ARG A 442 -14.93 -0.20 -35.39
N ARG A 443 -13.60 -0.28 -35.56
CA ARG A 443 -12.67 0.84 -35.33
C ARG A 443 -12.92 2.03 -36.28
N ALA A 444 -13.49 1.79 -37.46
CA ALA A 444 -13.74 2.80 -38.49
C ALA A 444 -14.86 3.82 -38.17
N ARG A 445 -15.57 3.71 -37.04
CA ARG A 445 -16.76 4.54 -36.72
C ARG A 445 -16.58 5.58 -35.61
N ARG A 446 -15.37 5.76 -35.05
CA ARG A 446 -15.11 6.76 -33.98
C ARG A 446 -13.88 7.63 -34.24
N SER A 447 -14.06 8.71 -35.01
CA SER A 447 -13.14 9.86 -35.06
C SER A 447 -13.80 11.05 -35.77
N PRO A 448 -13.92 12.24 -35.14
CA PRO A 448 -14.38 13.45 -35.82
C PRO A 448 -13.22 14.05 -36.64
N ARG A 449 -13.51 14.51 -37.86
CA ARG A 449 -12.50 15.17 -38.72
C ARG A 449 -12.68 16.69 -38.69
N THR A 450 -11.67 17.41 -38.22
CA THR A 450 -11.41 18.77 -38.70
C THR A 450 -11.03 18.69 -40.18
N GLY A 451 -11.41 19.71 -40.96
CA GLY A 451 -11.40 19.61 -42.43
C GLY A 451 -10.47 20.60 -43.12
N SER A 452 -10.21 20.35 -44.40
CA SER A 452 -10.06 21.41 -45.41
C SER A 452 -10.38 20.88 -46.81
N ARG A 453 -10.37 21.81 -47.77
CA ARG A 453 -10.67 21.67 -49.22
C ARG A 453 -9.54 20.86 -49.93
N SER A 454 -9.69 20.37 -51.17
CA SER A 454 -10.59 20.83 -52.25
C SER A 454 -10.96 19.77 -53.32
N ASP A 455 -11.87 20.19 -54.21
CA ASP A 455 -12.05 19.83 -55.64
C ASP A 455 -12.44 18.43 -56.15
N ARG A 456 -13.51 18.45 -56.97
CA ARG A 456 -13.80 17.70 -58.23
C ARG A 456 -13.54 16.17 -58.27
N ALA A 457 -14.47 15.32 -58.71
CA ALA A 457 -15.48 15.55 -59.77
C ALA A 457 -16.73 14.64 -59.68
N ARG A 458 -17.60 14.79 -60.70
CA ARG A 458 -18.84 14.04 -61.03
C ARG A 458 -18.54 12.52 -61.13
N THR A 459 -19.47 11.58 -60.89
CA THR A 459 -20.70 11.36 -61.70
C THR A 459 -21.79 10.46 -61.05
N SER A 460 -23.04 10.70 -61.46
CA SER A 460 -24.19 9.75 -61.62
C SER A 460 -24.56 8.69 -60.56
N SER A 461 -25.77 8.88 -60.00
CA SER A 461 -26.77 7.85 -59.59
C SER A 461 -27.31 7.06 -60.82
N PRO A 462 -28.26 6.07 -60.77
CA PRO A 462 -29.23 5.74 -59.70
C PRO A 462 -29.52 4.22 -59.45
N ALA A 463 -30.64 3.92 -58.74
CA ALA A 463 -31.48 2.71 -58.84
C ALA A 463 -30.94 1.38 -58.24
N ASP A 464 -31.71 0.34 -57.83
CA ASP A 464 -33.16 0.10 -57.56
C ASP A 464 -33.30 -1.32 -56.89
N LEU A 465 -34.40 -1.86 -56.32
CA LEU A 465 -35.78 -1.45 -55.94
C LEU A 465 -36.39 -2.46 -54.92
N ARG A 466 -37.12 -1.99 -53.89
CA ARG A 466 -38.11 -2.75 -53.04
C ARG A 466 -37.50 -3.90 -52.17
N THR A 467 -38.16 -4.52 -51.18
CA THR A 467 -39.58 -4.62 -50.75
C THR A 467 -39.57 -4.78 -49.20
N ALA A 468 -40.15 -3.91 -48.36
CA ALA A 468 -41.57 -3.77 -47.97
C ALA A 468 -42.23 -5.00 -47.30
N ARG A 469 -43.00 -4.74 -46.21
CA ARG A 469 -43.66 -5.67 -45.25
C ARG A 469 -42.74 -6.24 -44.15
N THR A 470 -43.11 -6.30 -42.86
CA THR A 470 -44.34 -5.85 -42.16
C THR A 470 -44.03 -4.87 -41.02
N ALA A 471 -44.96 -3.97 -40.73
CA ALA A 471 -45.04 -3.25 -39.46
C ALA A 471 -45.96 -4.01 -38.48
N GLU A 472 -46.46 -3.33 -37.44
CA GLU A 472 -47.46 -3.82 -36.47
C GLU A 472 -46.94 -4.80 -35.40
N ASP A 473 -46.04 -4.31 -34.55
CA ASP A 473 -46.33 -4.32 -33.10
C ASP A 473 -45.59 -3.17 -32.39
N ARG A 474 -46.03 -2.82 -31.16
CA ARG A 474 -45.45 -1.81 -30.24
C ARG A 474 -45.56 -0.34 -30.65
N ALA A 475 -46.72 0.08 -31.14
CA ALA A 475 -47.13 1.49 -31.13
C ALA A 475 -47.73 1.90 -29.76
N ALA A 476 -46.93 1.86 -28.69
CA ALA A 476 -47.32 2.33 -27.35
C ALA A 476 -46.10 2.89 -26.59
N THR A 477 -46.34 3.84 -25.69
CA THR A 477 -45.34 4.39 -24.76
C THR A 477 -44.16 5.15 -25.41
N GLN A 478 -44.42 5.91 -26.49
CA GLN A 478 -43.61 7.09 -26.84
C GLN A 478 -44.45 8.37 -26.83
N SER A 479 -44.58 8.95 -25.64
CA SER A 479 -44.91 10.35 -25.40
C SER A 479 -44.10 10.80 -24.18
N HIS A 480 -43.83 12.10 -24.06
CA HIS A 480 -43.04 12.71 -22.97
C HIS A 480 -41.57 12.25 -22.84
N ARG A 481 -40.71 12.62 -23.82
CA ARG A 481 -39.30 13.06 -23.59
C ARG A 481 -38.60 13.62 -24.85
N ARG A 482 -39.16 14.71 -25.38
CA ARG A 482 -38.55 15.66 -26.34
C ARG A 482 -39.48 16.89 -26.43
N SER A 483 -39.03 18.15 -26.47
CA SER A 483 -37.67 18.69 -26.31
C SER A 483 -37.73 20.17 -25.91
N THR A 484 -36.76 20.65 -25.12
CA THR A 484 -36.33 22.06 -25.12
C THR A 484 -34.81 22.13 -24.91
N SER A 485 -34.08 22.35 -26.00
CA SER A 485 -32.63 22.62 -25.95
C SER A 485 -32.39 24.12 -25.75
N GLY A 486 -31.86 24.51 -24.58
CA GLY A 486 -31.42 25.88 -24.30
C GLY A 486 -29.99 26.15 -24.79
N THR A 487 -29.75 27.36 -25.28
CA THR A 487 -28.51 27.80 -25.95
C THR A 487 -27.28 27.75 -25.03
N ALA A 488 -26.14 27.32 -25.57
CA ALA A 488 -24.85 27.45 -24.89
C ALA A 488 -24.29 28.88 -25.08
N ALA A 489 -24.64 29.79 -24.16
CA ALA A 489 -24.10 31.17 -24.12
C ALA A 489 -23.91 31.72 -22.69
N ASP A 490 -24.81 31.41 -21.75
CA ASP A 490 -24.91 32.14 -20.47
C ASP A 490 -24.29 31.45 -19.24
N ARG A 491 -23.59 30.30 -19.36
CA ARG A 491 -23.04 29.57 -18.19
C ARG A 491 -21.72 30.15 -17.67
N ALA A 492 -21.70 31.46 -17.42
CA ALA A 492 -20.60 32.21 -16.84
C ALA A 492 -20.95 32.87 -15.48
N GLU A 493 -22.13 32.61 -14.92
CA GLU A 493 -22.52 33.15 -13.60
C GLU A 493 -23.48 32.20 -12.82
N SER A 494 -23.02 30.98 -12.53
CA SER A 494 -23.67 30.09 -11.58
C SER A 494 -22.64 29.18 -10.88
N ARG A 495 -22.36 29.42 -9.60
CA ARG A 495 -21.74 28.40 -8.73
C ARG A 495 -22.82 27.38 -8.44
N ASP A 496 -22.81 26.24 -9.14
CA ASP A 496 -23.72 25.14 -8.86
C ASP A 496 -23.54 24.68 -7.40
N GLU A 497 -24.60 24.81 -6.59
CA GLU A 497 -24.64 24.29 -5.23
C GLU A 497 -24.61 22.75 -5.31
N THR A 498 -23.45 22.15 -5.03
CA THR A 498 -23.36 20.70 -4.81
C THR A 498 -24.28 20.33 -3.64
N PRO A 499 -25.25 19.41 -3.81
CA PRO A 499 -26.23 19.13 -2.77
C PRO A 499 -25.55 18.64 -1.50
N ALA A 500 -25.90 19.25 -0.37
CA ALA A 500 -25.32 19.00 0.94
C ALA A 500 -25.36 17.51 1.30
N ARG A 501 -24.20 16.85 1.30
CA ARG A 501 -24.09 15.39 1.42
C ARG A 501 -23.70 15.00 2.83
N PHE A 502 -24.61 14.37 3.55
CA PHE A 502 -24.26 13.67 4.79
C PHE A 502 -23.54 12.36 4.46
N TYR A 503 -22.55 11.99 5.28
CA TYR A 503 -21.73 10.80 5.08
C TYR A 503 -22.11 9.63 6.00
N LEU A 504 -23.02 9.86 6.96
CA LEU A 504 -23.49 8.87 7.92
C LEU A 504 -24.95 9.20 8.33
N GLU A 505 -25.75 8.17 8.56
CA GLU A 505 -27.13 8.25 9.06
C GLU A 505 -27.23 7.45 10.38
N LEU A 506 -28.25 7.68 11.21
CA LEU A 506 -28.45 6.88 12.43
C LEU A 506 -28.66 5.39 12.11
N SER A 507 -29.30 5.11 10.97
CA SER A 507 -29.51 3.75 10.46
C SER A 507 -28.28 3.12 9.76
N SER A 508 -27.15 3.83 9.67
CA SER A 508 -25.91 3.25 9.12
C SER A 508 -25.39 2.13 10.03
N PRO A 509 -24.83 1.04 9.45
CA PRO A 509 -24.11 0.02 10.21
C PRO A 509 -23.00 0.60 11.09
N ILE A 510 -22.79 0.02 12.27
CA ILE A 510 -21.77 0.48 13.23
C ILE A 510 -20.33 0.44 12.67
N VAL A 511 -20.06 -0.38 11.65
CA VAL A 511 -18.76 -0.43 10.95
C VAL A 511 -18.45 0.82 10.11
N ASP A 512 -19.46 1.61 9.73
CA ASP A 512 -19.27 2.86 8.97
C ASP A 512 -18.94 4.06 9.90
N ALA A 513 -19.04 3.88 11.21
CA ALA A 513 -18.75 4.92 12.20
C ALA A 513 -17.25 5.29 12.26
N PRO A 514 -16.89 6.58 12.45
CA PRO A 514 -15.49 7.01 12.47
C PRO A 514 -14.67 6.32 13.57
N SER A 515 -13.43 5.96 13.23
CA SER A 515 -12.47 5.25 14.10
C SER A 515 -12.94 3.88 14.63
N ILE A 516 -14.04 3.33 14.12
CA ILE A 516 -14.45 1.94 14.29
C ILE A 516 -14.02 1.17 13.03
N GLY A 517 -13.77 -0.13 13.17
CA GLY A 517 -13.44 -1.02 12.06
C GLY A 517 -14.01 -2.41 12.32
N ALA A 518 -14.02 -3.30 11.32
CA ALA A 518 -14.78 -4.56 11.33
C ALA A 518 -14.70 -5.36 12.65
N ARG A 519 -13.51 -5.65 13.19
CA ARG A 519 -13.34 -6.37 14.48
C ARG A 519 -13.94 -5.66 15.71
N THR A 520 -14.09 -4.35 15.65
CA THR A 520 -14.72 -3.54 16.70
C THR A 520 -16.23 -3.46 16.50
N ALA A 521 -16.68 -3.36 15.23
CA ALA A 521 -18.08 -3.48 14.86
C ALA A 521 -18.65 -4.86 15.26
N GLU A 522 -17.98 -5.96 14.90
CA GLU A 522 -18.34 -7.34 15.29
C GLU A 522 -18.51 -7.51 16.81
N ARG A 523 -17.68 -6.82 17.62
CA ARG A 523 -17.78 -6.82 19.08
C ARG A 523 -18.93 -5.96 19.62
N LEU A 524 -19.22 -4.84 18.97
CA LEU A 524 -20.35 -3.96 19.29
C LEU A 524 -21.68 -4.63 18.92
N GLU A 525 -21.76 -5.23 17.73
CA GLU A 525 -22.89 -6.04 17.25
C GLU A 525 -23.19 -7.20 18.22
N ALA A 526 -22.15 -7.88 18.71
CA ALA A 526 -22.29 -8.98 19.68
C ALA A 526 -22.85 -8.56 21.05
N VAL A 527 -22.79 -7.27 21.41
CA VAL A 527 -23.42 -6.71 22.62
C VAL A 527 -24.68 -5.88 22.32
N GLY A 528 -25.21 -5.96 21.10
CA GLY A 528 -26.48 -5.34 20.68
C GLY A 528 -26.36 -3.96 20.02
N ILE A 529 -25.14 -3.46 19.79
CA ILE A 529 -24.88 -2.15 19.14
C ILE A 529 -24.59 -2.39 17.65
N ALA A 530 -25.63 -2.42 16.81
CA ALA A 530 -25.51 -2.78 15.40
C ALA A 530 -25.47 -1.57 14.44
N THR A 531 -26.02 -0.43 14.88
CA THR A 531 -26.13 0.81 14.12
C THR A 531 -25.43 1.98 14.79
N VAL A 532 -25.26 3.07 14.04
CA VAL A 532 -24.77 4.35 14.55
C VAL A 532 -25.74 4.95 15.59
N GLY A 533 -27.04 4.76 15.42
CA GLY A 533 -28.07 5.11 16.41
C GLY A 533 -27.86 4.40 17.74
N ASP A 534 -27.71 3.06 17.71
CA ASP A 534 -27.47 2.26 18.92
C ASP A 534 -26.23 2.75 19.68
N LEU A 535 -25.14 3.09 18.96
CA LEU A 535 -23.93 3.64 19.57
C LEU A 535 -24.17 5.01 20.21
N LEU A 536 -24.97 5.88 19.58
CA LEU A 536 -25.22 7.25 20.05
C LEU A 536 -26.17 7.32 21.25
N ASP A 537 -27.06 6.33 21.39
CA ASP A 537 -27.99 6.21 22.53
C ASP A 537 -27.41 5.39 23.70
N ALA A 538 -26.35 4.60 23.48
CA ALA A 538 -25.71 3.79 24.52
C ALA A 538 -24.92 4.61 25.57
N ASP A 539 -24.99 4.19 26.83
CA ASP A 539 -24.13 4.75 27.89
C ASP A 539 -22.67 4.27 27.73
N PRO A 540 -21.67 5.18 27.66
CA PRO A 540 -20.27 4.79 27.42
C PRO A 540 -19.64 3.96 28.54
N GLN A 541 -20.10 4.08 29.79
CA GLN A 541 -19.53 3.36 30.92
C GLN A 541 -20.06 1.92 30.95
N GLN A 542 -21.39 1.76 30.86
CA GLN A 542 -22.05 0.46 30.77
C GLN A 542 -21.60 -0.32 29.53
N LEU A 543 -21.44 0.34 28.37
CA LEU A 543 -20.97 -0.31 27.15
C LEU A 543 -19.48 -0.71 27.24
N ALA A 544 -18.63 0.05 27.93
CA ALA A 544 -17.24 -0.35 28.18
C ALA A 544 -17.14 -1.57 29.10
N GLU A 545 -17.98 -1.62 30.14
CA GLU A 545 -18.08 -2.75 31.07
C GLU A 545 -18.65 -4.00 30.38
N LEU A 546 -19.70 -3.85 29.57
CA LEU A 546 -20.34 -4.95 28.82
C LEU A 546 -19.44 -5.56 27.72
N LEU A 547 -18.52 -4.77 27.16
CA LEU A 547 -17.54 -5.24 26.15
C LEU A 547 -16.35 -6.00 26.76
N ASP A 548 -16.12 -5.92 28.08
CA ASP A 548 -14.96 -6.44 28.83
C ASP A 548 -13.63 -6.40 28.05
N ALA A 549 -13.33 -5.22 27.49
CA ALA A 549 -12.23 -5.03 26.55
C ALA A 549 -11.25 -3.96 27.08
N PRO A 550 -10.08 -4.32 27.64
CA PRO A 550 -9.13 -3.38 28.25
C PRO A 550 -8.67 -2.21 27.37
N ARG A 551 -8.83 -2.34 26.04
CA ARG A 551 -8.47 -1.33 25.01
C ARG A 551 -9.68 -0.54 24.49
N ILE A 552 -10.87 -0.71 25.07
CA ILE A 552 -12.11 0.01 24.74
C ILE A 552 -12.71 0.60 26.04
N THR A 553 -12.19 1.75 26.44
CA THR A 553 -12.67 2.46 27.63
C THR A 553 -13.86 3.36 27.31
N ALA A 554 -14.63 3.75 28.32
CA ALA A 554 -15.75 4.69 28.18
C ALA A 554 -15.34 5.99 27.45
N LYS A 555 -14.15 6.53 27.73
CA LYS A 555 -13.59 7.69 27.04
C LYS A 555 -13.37 7.47 25.53
N LYS A 556 -13.09 6.24 25.11
CA LYS A 556 -12.95 5.86 23.69
C LYS A 556 -14.32 5.75 23.01
N ILE A 557 -15.32 5.22 23.71
CA ILE A 557 -16.70 5.12 23.23
C ILE A 557 -17.30 6.52 23.08
N ALA A 558 -17.15 7.39 24.08
CA ALA A 558 -17.55 8.80 23.98
C ALA A 558 -16.87 9.50 22.78
N ALA A 559 -15.57 9.26 22.55
CA ALA A 559 -14.89 9.80 21.37
C ALA A 559 -15.47 9.28 20.04
N TRP A 560 -15.88 8.01 19.95
CA TRP A 560 -16.61 7.48 18.79
C TRP A 560 -17.98 8.13 18.62
N GLN A 561 -18.74 8.31 19.71
CA GLN A 561 -20.03 9.01 19.70
C GLN A 561 -19.91 10.46 19.21
N HIS A 562 -18.95 11.23 19.71
CA HIS A 562 -18.72 12.59 19.24
C HIS A 562 -18.35 12.64 17.75
N GLN A 563 -17.50 11.71 17.27
CA GLN A 563 -17.13 11.66 15.85
C GLN A 563 -18.32 11.26 14.96
N ALA A 564 -19.09 10.25 15.36
CA ALA A 564 -20.28 9.82 14.64
C ALA A 564 -21.36 10.92 14.59
N ARG A 565 -21.59 11.62 15.71
CA ARG A 565 -22.51 12.77 15.81
C ARG A 565 -22.16 13.87 14.83
N LEU A 566 -20.89 14.29 14.77
CA LEU A 566 -20.42 15.32 13.84
C LEU A 566 -20.65 14.92 12.37
N VAL A 567 -20.33 13.68 11.98
CA VAL A 567 -20.51 13.19 10.59
C VAL A 567 -21.98 12.94 10.22
N CYS A 568 -22.83 12.60 11.20
CA CYS A 568 -24.28 12.52 10.98
C CYS A 568 -24.89 13.92 10.77
N GLN A 569 -24.44 14.92 11.53
CA GLN A 569 -25.08 16.24 11.57
C GLN A 569 -24.52 17.26 10.58
N ILE A 570 -23.22 17.25 10.26
CA ILE A 570 -22.58 18.27 9.44
C ILE A 570 -22.47 17.77 7.98
N PRO A 571 -22.99 18.53 6.99
CA PRO A 571 -22.86 18.13 5.59
C PRO A 571 -21.39 18.19 5.14
N ASN A 572 -21.03 17.28 4.24
CA ASN A 572 -19.73 17.17 3.58
C ASN A 572 -18.51 16.86 4.49
N LEU A 573 -18.68 16.83 5.82
CA LEU A 573 -17.63 16.49 6.79
C LEU A 573 -17.30 14.99 6.76
N ARG A 574 -16.02 14.63 6.68
CA ARG A 574 -15.58 13.22 6.64
C ARG A 574 -15.23 12.70 8.03
N GLY A 575 -15.30 11.38 8.19
CA GLY A 575 -14.87 10.70 9.43
C GLY A 575 -13.38 10.83 9.77
N HIS A 576 -12.56 11.38 8.88
CA HIS A 576 -11.16 11.74 9.16
C HIS A 576 -11.08 13.12 9.83
N ASP A 577 -11.69 14.13 9.22
CA ASP A 577 -11.90 15.48 9.72
C ASP A 577 -12.47 15.48 11.15
N ALA A 578 -13.52 14.68 11.38
CA ALA A 578 -14.14 14.50 12.68
C ALA A 578 -13.19 13.96 13.77
N GLN A 579 -12.15 13.19 13.43
CA GLN A 579 -11.12 12.76 14.39
C GLN A 579 -10.25 13.93 14.84
N PHE A 580 -9.92 14.89 13.96
CA PHE A 580 -9.19 16.11 14.33
C PHE A 580 -10.05 17.01 15.22
N LEU A 581 -11.31 17.25 14.85
CA LEU A 581 -12.25 18.08 15.61
C LEU A 581 -12.41 17.59 17.06
N VAL A 582 -12.71 16.31 17.25
CA VAL A 582 -12.88 15.69 18.58
C VAL A 582 -11.56 15.65 19.36
N ALA A 583 -10.41 15.54 18.70
CA ALA A 583 -9.10 15.65 19.35
C ALA A 583 -8.72 17.10 19.73
N CYS A 584 -9.29 18.10 19.03
CA CYS A 584 -9.25 19.52 19.36
C CYS A 584 -10.37 19.96 20.33
N GLN A 585 -11.13 19.01 20.88
CA GLN A 585 -12.22 19.21 21.86
C GLN A 585 -13.50 19.88 21.31
N ILE A 586 -13.70 19.84 19.99
CA ILE A 586 -14.97 20.21 19.34
C ILE A 586 -15.83 18.94 19.23
N TYR A 587 -17.01 18.95 19.86
CA TYR A 587 -17.82 17.73 20.06
C TYR A 587 -19.23 17.79 19.47
N ASP A 588 -19.67 18.99 19.05
CA ASP A 588 -20.99 19.28 18.52
C ASP A 588 -20.91 20.29 17.36
N PRO A 589 -21.94 20.38 16.49
CA PRO A 589 -21.89 21.25 15.32
C PRO A 589 -21.94 22.74 15.63
N ASP A 590 -22.66 23.16 16.68
CA ASP A 590 -22.80 24.58 17.04
C ASP A 590 -21.46 25.16 17.51
N ALA A 591 -20.70 24.40 18.31
CA ALA A 591 -19.34 24.76 18.72
C ALA A 591 -18.36 24.85 17.54
N LEU A 592 -18.55 24.08 16.46
CA LEU A 592 -17.75 24.22 15.25
C LEU A 592 -18.20 25.44 14.41
N ALA A 593 -19.50 25.67 14.27
CA ALA A 593 -20.04 26.81 13.53
C ALA A 593 -19.68 28.17 14.17
N GLN A 594 -19.34 28.18 15.47
CA GLN A 594 -18.91 29.35 16.23
C GLN A 594 -17.39 29.41 16.48
N ALA A 595 -16.61 28.45 15.97
CA ALA A 595 -15.16 28.42 16.16
C ALA A 595 -14.45 29.51 15.33
N ASP A 596 -13.42 30.15 15.91
CA ASP A 596 -12.52 31.00 15.14
C ASP A 596 -11.58 30.14 14.26
N PRO A 597 -11.44 30.44 12.95
CA PRO A 597 -10.60 29.65 12.05
C PRO A 597 -9.11 29.63 12.42
N GLU A 598 -8.55 30.73 12.92
CA GLU A 598 -7.13 30.84 13.28
C GLU A 598 -6.86 30.10 14.59
N GLU A 599 -7.74 30.21 15.58
CA GLU A 599 -7.62 29.45 16.84
C GLU A 599 -7.78 27.94 16.60
N LEU A 600 -8.73 27.52 15.75
CA LEU A 600 -8.92 26.12 15.39
C LEU A 600 -7.73 25.58 14.58
N TYR A 601 -7.22 26.34 13.61
CA TYR A 601 -6.00 25.98 12.88
C TYR A 601 -4.77 25.89 13.78
N ALA A 602 -4.57 26.85 14.69
CA ALA A 602 -3.50 26.79 15.69
C ALA A 602 -3.64 25.60 16.64
N SER A 603 -4.87 25.22 17.01
CA SER A 603 -5.18 24.03 17.81
C SER A 603 -4.83 22.74 17.05
N ILE A 604 -5.24 22.63 15.77
CA ILE A 604 -4.93 21.49 14.89
C ILE A 604 -3.42 21.37 14.66
N ARG A 605 -2.70 22.46 14.38
CA ARG A 605 -1.24 22.44 14.24
C ARG A 605 -0.53 22.03 15.54
N ARG A 606 -1.03 22.46 16.71
CA ARG A 606 -0.53 22.00 18.01
C ARG A 606 -0.79 20.50 18.22
N LEU A 607 -1.96 19.99 17.82
CA LEU A 607 -2.31 18.58 17.85
C LEU A 607 -1.42 17.75 16.90
N LEU A 608 -1.14 18.23 15.69
CA LEU A 608 -0.24 17.59 14.71
C LEU A 608 1.19 17.44 15.25
N GLY A 609 1.65 18.34 16.13
CA GLY A 609 2.90 18.18 16.89
C GLY A 609 2.93 17.03 17.90
N THR A 610 1.81 16.33 18.13
CA THR A 610 1.69 15.22 19.08
C THR A 610 1.61 13.85 18.40
N LYS A 611 1.96 12.79 19.14
CA LYS A 611 1.73 11.40 18.71
C LYS A 611 0.27 11.10 18.36
N THR A 612 -0.69 11.80 18.98
CA THR A 612 -2.12 11.65 18.68
C THR A 612 -2.46 12.25 17.32
N GLY A 613 -2.04 13.48 17.04
CA GLY A 613 -2.28 14.14 15.76
C GLY A 613 -1.59 13.43 14.59
N GLN A 614 -0.34 13.00 14.75
CA GLN A 614 0.36 12.20 13.75
C GLN A 614 -0.36 10.87 13.43
N ARG A 615 -0.96 10.23 14.44
CA ARG A 615 -1.76 8.99 14.27
C ARG A 615 -3.13 9.24 13.62
N ILE A 616 -3.67 10.46 13.70
CA ILE A 616 -4.87 10.86 12.95
C ILE A 616 -4.46 11.22 11.51
N LEU A 617 -3.39 11.99 11.31
CA LEU A 617 -2.84 12.39 10.01
C LEU A 617 -2.46 11.19 9.13
N ARG A 618 -1.85 10.15 9.71
CA ARG A 618 -1.42 8.91 9.02
C ARG A 618 -0.53 9.16 7.79
N GLY A 619 0.29 10.23 7.83
CA GLY A 619 1.15 10.63 6.71
C GLY A 619 0.41 11.30 5.52
N GLY A 620 -0.88 11.61 5.67
CA GLY A 620 -1.64 12.40 4.70
C GLY A 620 -1.24 13.88 4.69
N LYS A 621 -1.94 14.65 3.85
CA LYS A 621 -1.88 16.13 3.83
C LYS A 621 -2.31 16.67 5.20
N GLU A 622 -1.57 17.63 5.76
CA GLU A 622 -2.03 18.39 6.93
C GLU A 622 -3.26 19.24 6.54
N PRO A 623 -4.33 19.31 7.36
CA PRO A 623 -5.43 20.22 7.12
C PRO A 623 -4.94 21.67 7.03
N ASP A 624 -5.28 22.35 5.93
CA ASP A 624 -4.96 23.76 5.76
C ASP A 624 -6.11 24.67 6.21
N ARG A 625 -5.87 25.98 6.13
CA ARG A 625 -6.82 27.02 6.52
C ARG A 625 -8.14 26.90 5.75
N ASP A 626 -8.06 26.73 4.44
CA ASP A 626 -9.20 26.71 3.53
C ASP A 626 -10.11 25.50 3.83
N GLU A 627 -9.52 24.34 4.15
CA GLU A 627 -10.27 23.16 4.63
C GLU A 627 -10.96 23.39 5.99
N ILE A 628 -10.35 24.15 6.89
CA ILE A 628 -10.93 24.48 8.22
C ILE A 628 -12.05 25.51 8.10
N GLU A 629 -11.86 26.57 7.31
CA GLU A 629 -12.91 27.56 7.02
C GLU A 629 -14.10 26.88 6.31
N TYR A 630 -13.85 25.89 5.44
CA TYR A 630 -14.89 25.05 4.85
C TYR A 630 -15.64 24.18 5.87
N TRP A 631 -14.95 23.59 6.86
CA TRP A 631 -15.60 22.82 7.94
C TRP A 631 -16.52 23.70 8.81
N ILE A 632 -16.06 24.90 9.17
CA ILE A 632 -16.84 25.89 9.95
C ILE A 632 -18.07 26.33 9.15
N ALA A 633 -17.90 26.70 7.88
CA ALA A 633 -19.01 27.09 7.00
C ALA A 633 -20.02 25.95 6.78
N SER A 634 -19.54 24.70 6.71
CA SER A 634 -20.41 23.52 6.59
C SER A 634 -21.17 23.22 7.89
N ALA A 635 -20.56 23.47 9.06
CA ALA A 635 -21.22 23.32 10.36
C ALA A 635 -22.36 24.34 10.57
N GLY A 636 -22.27 25.52 9.96
CA GLY A 636 -23.39 26.47 9.86
C GLY A 636 -24.61 25.95 9.09
N GLN A 637 -24.49 24.82 8.38
CA GLN A 637 -25.56 24.16 7.61
C GLN A 637 -25.93 22.78 8.21
N HIS A 638 -25.57 22.52 9.47
CA HIS A 638 -25.80 21.22 10.09
C HIS A 638 -27.31 20.91 10.27
N ARG A 639 -27.66 19.62 10.25
CA ARG A 639 -29.00 19.13 10.60
C ARG A 639 -29.07 18.69 12.07
N THR A 640 -30.27 18.75 12.66
CA THR A 640 -30.51 18.14 13.98
C THR A 640 -30.26 16.63 13.91
N LEU A 641 -29.76 16.02 14.98
CA LEU A 641 -29.47 14.57 14.98
C LEU A 641 -30.70 13.70 14.67
N ARG A 642 -31.92 14.17 14.98
CA ARG A 642 -33.20 13.51 14.66
C ARG A 642 -33.58 13.57 13.17
N ALA A 643 -32.83 14.31 12.35
CA ALA A 643 -32.96 14.34 10.89
C ALA A 643 -31.85 13.53 10.19
N ALA A 644 -31.02 12.81 10.96
CA ALA A 644 -30.23 11.66 10.55
C ALA A 644 -30.94 10.35 10.95
#